data_AF-A0A1X3GNB5-F1
#
_entry.id   AF-A0A1X3GNB5-F1
#
_cell.length_a   1.000
_cell.length_b   1.000
_cell.length_c   1.000
_cell.angle_alpha   90.00
_cell.angle_beta   90.00
_cell.angle_gamma   90.00
#
_symmetry.space_group_name_H-M   'P 1'
#
loop_
_entity.id
_entity.type
_entity.pdbx_description
1 polymer ?
#
loop_
_entity_poly.entity_id
_entity_poly.type
_entity_poly.pdbx_seq_one_letter_code
_entity_poly.pdbx_strand_id
1 'polypeptide(L)'
;MRISGFAIELASIRRIHDRMLFGARLILWPLIVLTLVSLALQLGGWQSEFNVSGPFAEETNPPRASLVLELPADGLARWWRQPLIGDDGGNLSKSSLKLRINGREMGPPHTLHETIRTGHTTGFSHWGRQIIFALPPDIKNGPETTATLRYKVRPRIWVTSALAVLSTLLGYFVCSGPLRAVTERCGEPIRAGVLKVPYVILSGLCWAGLVASAVYILSSLYALVTGWALPTTALIHWSSVTEWAASNEPYFGYPLLMLAGLGTVTTWLVGSNPFHQGAIESNEQSLRRLLAWCGFPITACALVLCMSAIWAGLVRPGDPNATNIGGLLPFLDGGNYLAAAFDQVKDGVWNAPALRRPLAAAFRSVLLFLGNSSVQLMLILQACLVAGAACFATHAIAAWRGVWASVAFLGLTYIYSRYFVPTALTEPFGLFWALLSIPFFIKAFRDHSVNAALVAFAMTTVALTTRMGSMFTIPALAVWLVWQFGKGPAAKIRTGTIAICILLSVFVLNSLLQRAYARGPSPSTGNFAYVLCGLSIGTTWDGCVKKLAAEGTPIEGSEDDRTRQLYSAAWRNFRAQPGTFIRRLTDSAQAFATQFPEVIWRGYGRINAPDWLLRNVLTAMALTGFLYGAARRANAVELTFWTLLWASIVVSSSLIYFDDGARSLAASHPMMALFFALGMSNLAQLPAKSTSRSQLARNGFVGLIAAAMLFVCVPWIAHRFSPISALVSAIPLPKPNETFVFGGHRMSGFLVVEDNQPLRDDVPSLHLADFDAIITQSGVEQYQELVHPMLPPLPFGFVFAPRVESGSNSGLLYIVPAEVVEHREVPVWHFDLKRWREKPDFERWFDKQDDSDDYWIYVTKAEPWQPLDPK
;
A
#
# COMPACT_ATOMS: atom_id res chain seq x y z
N MET A 1 -40.55 9.71 51.79
CA MET A 1 -41.06 9.37 50.44
C MET A 1 -40.48 8.02 50.04
N ARG A 2 -41.26 6.92 50.18
CA ARG A 2 -40.84 5.55 49.82
C ARG A 2 -41.19 5.31 48.35
N ILE A 3 -40.19 5.12 47.50
CA ILE A 3 -40.40 4.70 46.11
C ILE A 3 -40.64 3.18 46.12
N SER A 4 -41.91 2.79 45.99
CA SER A 4 -42.33 1.41 45.77
C SER A 4 -41.85 0.94 44.39
N GLY A 5 -40.83 0.09 44.38
CA GLY A 5 -40.31 -0.54 43.16
C GLY A 5 -41.33 -1.50 42.57
N PHE A 6 -41.73 -1.26 41.33
CA PHE A 6 -42.50 -2.21 40.53
C PHE A 6 -41.67 -3.49 40.33
N ALA A 7 -42.04 -4.56 41.02
CA ALA A 7 -41.54 -5.90 40.75
C ALA A 7 -42.13 -6.37 39.41
N ILE A 8 -41.32 -6.31 38.34
CA ILE A 8 -41.68 -6.91 37.06
C ILE A 8 -41.67 -8.44 37.24
N GLU A 9 -42.83 -9.08 37.09
CA GLU A 9 -42.96 -10.54 37.14
C GLU A 9 -42.00 -11.21 36.13
N LEU A 10 -41.11 -12.09 36.62
CA LEU A 10 -40.21 -12.93 35.81
C LEU A 10 -40.93 -13.71 34.71
N ALA A 11 -42.21 -14.06 34.92
CA ALA A 11 -43.04 -14.75 33.95
C ALA A 11 -43.32 -13.89 32.69
N SER A 12 -43.40 -12.57 32.84
CA SER A 12 -43.59 -11.62 31.73
C SER A 12 -42.35 -11.53 30.85
N ILE A 13 -41.16 -11.49 31.46
CA ILE A 13 -39.88 -11.43 30.75
C ILE A 13 -39.66 -12.69 29.89
N ARG A 14 -40.00 -13.88 30.42
CA ARG A 14 -39.90 -15.14 29.68
C ARG A 14 -40.84 -15.17 28.48
N ARG A 15 -42.08 -14.72 28.65
CA ARG A 15 -43.09 -14.67 27.58
C ARG A 15 -42.70 -13.69 26.46
N ILE A 16 -42.06 -12.56 26.79
CA ILE A 16 -41.52 -11.62 25.81
C ILE A 16 -40.34 -12.23 25.07
N HIS A 17 -39.43 -12.90 25.78
CA HIS A 17 -38.28 -13.58 25.18
C HIS A 17 -38.69 -14.68 24.19
N ASP A 18 -39.67 -15.53 24.55
CA ASP A 18 -40.16 -16.61 23.69
C ASP A 18 -40.85 -16.06 22.43
N ARG A 19 -41.62 -14.97 22.55
CA ARG A 19 -42.22 -14.27 21.39
C ARG A 19 -41.16 -13.65 20.48
N MET A 20 -40.13 -13.03 21.05
CA MET A 20 -39.00 -12.50 20.28
C MET A 20 -38.23 -13.60 19.56
N LEU A 21 -37.99 -14.73 20.21
CA LEU A 21 -37.30 -15.88 19.61
C LEU A 21 -38.11 -16.50 18.46
N PHE A 22 -39.44 -16.61 18.63
CA PHE A 22 -40.34 -17.09 17.58
C PHE A 22 -40.34 -16.16 16.36
N GLY A 23 -40.47 -14.84 16.58
CA GLY A 23 -40.38 -13.85 15.51
C GLY A 23 -39.03 -13.88 14.80
N ALA A 24 -37.93 -14.00 15.55
CA ALA A 24 -36.59 -14.11 15.00
C ALA A 24 -36.41 -15.38 14.13
N ARG A 25 -37.00 -16.53 14.51
CA ARG A 25 -36.98 -17.76 13.71
C ARG A 25 -37.71 -17.63 12.37
N LEU A 26 -38.88 -16.98 12.38
CA LEU A 26 -39.67 -16.71 11.18
C LEU A 26 -38.90 -15.85 10.17
N ILE A 27 -38.13 -14.89 10.68
CA ILE A 27 -37.35 -13.94 9.85
C ILE A 27 -36.02 -14.55 9.39
N LEU A 28 -35.40 -15.42 10.19
CA LEU A 28 -34.07 -15.98 9.92
C LEU A 28 -34.02 -16.83 8.64
N TRP A 29 -34.96 -17.74 8.43
CA TRP A 29 -34.91 -18.66 7.29
C TRP A 29 -34.99 -17.94 5.94
N PRO A 30 -35.93 -16.99 5.71
CA PRO A 30 -35.92 -16.15 4.51
C PRO A 30 -34.61 -15.39 4.34
N LEU A 31 -34.04 -14.85 5.42
CA LEU A 31 -32.76 -14.13 5.38
C LEU A 31 -31.60 -15.03 4.96
N ILE A 32 -31.51 -16.24 5.49
CA ILE A 32 -30.50 -17.23 5.10
C ILE A 32 -30.66 -17.59 3.62
N VAL A 33 -31.88 -17.89 3.17
CA VAL A 33 -32.14 -18.21 1.75
C VAL A 33 -31.74 -17.06 0.84
N LEU A 34 -32.14 -15.83 1.17
CA LEU A 34 -31.72 -14.64 0.43
C LEU A 34 -30.20 -14.44 0.43
N THR A 35 -29.54 -14.71 1.55
CA THR A 35 -28.08 -14.65 1.66
C THR A 35 -27.41 -15.69 0.78
N LEU A 36 -27.90 -16.93 0.77
CA LEU A 36 -27.38 -18.02 -0.05
C LEU A 36 -27.59 -17.76 -1.54
N VAL A 37 -28.79 -17.29 -1.93
CA VAL A 37 -29.07 -16.87 -3.30
C VAL A 37 -28.13 -15.73 -3.69
N SER A 38 -27.98 -14.71 -2.84
CA SER A 38 -27.09 -13.58 -3.08
C SER A 38 -25.64 -14.03 -3.26
N LEU A 39 -25.15 -14.94 -2.41
CA LEU A 39 -23.82 -15.55 -2.52
C LEU A 39 -23.66 -16.37 -3.80
N ALA A 40 -24.64 -17.20 -4.16
CA ALA A 40 -24.62 -17.99 -5.38
C ALA A 40 -24.54 -17.09 -6.62
N LEU A 41 -25.28 -15.97 -6.63
CA LEU A 41 -25.19 -14.95 -7.68
C LEU A 41 -23.82 -14.25 -7.68
N GLN A 42 -23.26 -13.95 -6.51
CA GLN A 42 -21.91 -13.37 -6.37
C GLN A 42 -20.84 -14.27 -7.02
N LEU A 43 -20.96 -15.59 -6.80
CA LEU A 43 -20.09 -16.63 -7.35
C LEU A 43 -20.36 -16.92 -8.84
N GLY A 44 -21.32 -16.23 -9.46
CA GLY A 44 -21.64 -16.37 -10.87
C GLY A 44 -22.55 -17.55 -11.19
N GLY A 45 -23.34 -18.03 -10.22
CA GLY A 45 -24.34 -19.07 -10.39
C GLY A 45 -25.49 -18.70 -11.32
N TRP A 46 -25.61 -17.41 -11.70
CA TRP A 46 -26.50 -16.97 -12.76
C TRP A 46 -25.76 -16.08 -13.76
N GLN A 47 -25.94 -16.38 -15.04
CA GLN A 47 -25.45 -15.59 -16.15
C GLN A 47 -26.63 -15.16 -17.00
N SER A 48 -26.59 -13.92 -17.46
CA SER A 48 -27.57 -13.38 -18.39
C SER A 48 -26.92 -13.28 -19.77
N GLU A 49 -27.71 -13.57 -20.79
CA GLU A 49 -27.31 -13.49 -22.18
C GLU A 49 -28.36 -12.66 -22.92
N PHE A 50 -27.92 -11.75 -23.78
CA PHE A 50 -28.80 -11.08 -24.71
C PHE A 50 -28.10 -10.88 -26.04
N ASN A 51 -28.90 -10.90 -27.10
CA ASN A 51 -28.47 -10.81 -28.49
C ASN A 51 -28.84 -9.45 -29.04
N VAL A 52 -27.90 -8.81 -29.73
CA VAL A 52 -28.13 -7.57 -30.45
C VAL A 52 -27.78 -7.80 -31.91
N SER A 53 -28.76 -7.62 -32.79
CA SER A 53 -28.54 -7.66 -34.23
C SER A 53 -27.93 -6.35 -34.72
N GLY A 54 -27.07 -6.44 -35.72
CA GLY A 54 -26.45 -5.30 -36.38
C GLY A 54 -27.41 -4.57 -37.33
N PRO A 55 -26.89 -3.68 -38.19
CA PRO A 55 -25.48 -3.23 -38.20
C PRO A 55 -25.13 -2.45 -36.92
N PHE A 56 -23.88 -2.57 -36.48
CA PHE A 56 -23.37 -1.81 -35.34
C PHE A 56 -22.81 -0.45 -35.80
N ALA A 57 -22.85 0.55 -34.92
CA ALA A 57 -22.36 1.89 -35.24
C ALA A 57 -20.83 1.87 -35.37
N GLU A 58 -20.29 2.54 -36.38
CA GLU A 58 -18.84 2.76 -36.51
C GLU A 58 -18.38 3.83 -35.52
N GLU A 59 -17.17 3.70 -34.99
CA GLU A 59 -16.54 4.77 -34.20
C GLU A 59 -16.23 5.95 -35.13
N THR A 60 -16.91 7.09 -34.97
CA THR A 60 -16.88 8.20 -35.95
C THR A 60 -15.81 9.25 -35.71
N ASN A 61 -15.09 9.19 -34.58
CA ASN A 61 -14.17 10.26 -34.21
C ASN A 61 -12.94 9.71 -33.46
N PRO A 62 -11.90 9.26 -34.20
CA PRO A 62 -11.77 9.23 -35.66
C PRO A 62 -12.49 8.04 -36.34
N PRO A 63 -12.90 8.15 -37.62
CA PRO A 63 -13.49 7.04 -38.39
C PRO A 63 -12.46 5.90 -38.53
N ARG A 64 -12.77 4.71 -37.99
CA ARG A 64 -11.85 3.55 -37.97
C ARG A 64 -12.60 2.22 -38.06
N ALA A 65 -11.85 1.11 -38.14
CA ALA A 65 -12.39 -0.25 -38.27
C ALA A 65 -13.12 -0.79 -37.02
N SER A 66 -13.15 -0.01 -35.93
CA SER A 66 -13.85 -0.35 -34.69
C SER A 66 -15.34 -0.06 -34.78
N LEU A 67 -16.13 -0.97 -34.21
CA LEU A 67 -17.56 -0.85 -34.04
C LEU A 67 -17.90 -0.63 -32.57
N VAL A 68 -18.98 0.10 -32.36
CA VAL A 68 -19.53 0.45 -31.05
C VAL A 68 -20.90 -0.19 -30.91
N LEU A 69 -21.03 -1.03 -29.88
CA LEU A 69 -22.28 -1.61 -29.44
C LEU A 69 -22.71 -0.95 -28.13
N GLU A 70 -23.80 -0.17 -28.18
CA GLU A 70 -24.41 0.34 -26.95
C GLU A 70 -25.15 -0.78 -26.21
N LEU A 71 -24.81 -0.93 -24.94
CA LEU A 71 -25.55 -1.79 -24.04
C LEU A 71 -26.96 -1.22 -23.86
N PRO A 72 -28.02 -2.04 -24.05
CA PRO A 72 -29.38 -1.62 -23.80
C PRO A 72 -29.46 -1.02 -22.41
N ALA A 73 -30.22 0.07 -22.29
CA ALA A 73 -30.49 0.68 -21.00
C ALA A 73 -31.29 -0.36 -20.21
N ASP A 74 -30.59 -1.24 -19.49
CA ASP A 74 -31.20 -2.18 -18.56
C ASP A 74 -31.93 -1.29 -17.55
N GLY A 75 -33.24 -1.12 -17.77
CA GLY A 75 -34.04 -0.08 -17.16
C GLY A 75 -33.81 -0.09 -15.66
N LEU A 76 -33.19 0.99 -15.15
CA LEU A 76 -32.82 1.16 -13.75
C LEU A 76 -32.36 -0.16 -13.11
N ALA A 77 -31.12 -0.59 -13.37
CA ALA A 77 -30.51 -1.73 -12.69
C ALA A 77 -31.01 -1.80 -11.24
N ARG A 78 -31.87 -2.80 -10.95
CA ARG A 78 -32.67 -2.85 -9.70
C ARG A 78 -31.74 -2.55 -8.53
N TRP A 79 -32.21 -1.85 -7.50
CA TRP A 79 -31.38 -1.38 -6.37
C TRP A 79 -30.48 -2.46 -5.75
N TRP A 80 -30.85 -3.74 -5.88
CA TRP A 80 -30.10 -4.89 -5.40
C TRP A 80 -29.08 -5.48 -6.39
N ARG A 81 -29.19 -5.23 -7.70
CA ARG A 81 -28.32 -5.77 -8.77
C ARG A 81 -27.16 -4.82 -9.03
N GLN A 82 -25.95 -5.38 -9.18
CA GLN A 82 -24.79 -4.64 -9.62
C GLN A 82 -24.97 -4.28 -11.10
N PRO A 83 -24.84 -3.00 -11.49
CA PRO A 83 -24.88 -2.64 -12.90
C PRO A 83 -23.74 -3.34 -13.63
N LEU A 84 -23.88 -3.56 -14.95
CA LEU A 84 -22.74 -3.89 -15.78
C LEU A 84 -21.72 -2.76 -15.65
N ILE A 85 -20.55 -3.09 -15.14
CA ILE A 85 -19.48 -2.13 -14.99
C ILE A 85 -18.51 -2.35 -16.14
N GLY A 86 -18.37 -1.33 -16.98
CA GLY A 86 -17.30 -1.25 -17.96
C GLY A 86 -15.96 -0.97 -17.29
N ASP A 87 -14.91 -1.24 -18.04
CA ASP A 87 -13.58 -0.71 -17.87
C ASP A 87 -13.63 0.82 -17.78
N ASP A 88 -12.67 1.37 -17.05
CA ASP A 88 -12.48 2.80 -16.89
C ASP A 88 -10.98 3.11 -16.86
N GLY A 89 -10.60 4.39 -16.98
CA GLY A 89 -9.18 4.78 -16.96
C GLY A 89 -8.44 4.38 -15.67
N GLY A 90 -9.17 4.06 -14.60
CA GLY A 90 -8.61 3.54 -13.34
C GLY A 90 -8.53 2.02 -13.26
N ASN A 91 -9.35 1.28 -14.02
CA ASN A 91 -9.41 -0.18 -14.05
C ASN A 91 -9.73 -0.67 -15.46
N LEU A 92 -8.68 -1.00 -16.22
CA LEU A 92 -8.79 -1.52 -17.58
C LEU A 92 -9.38 -2.93 -17.65
N SER A 93 -9.44 -3.68 -16.54
CA SER A 93 -9.89 -5.08 -16.48
C SER A 93 -11.11 -5.30 -15.58
N LYS A 94 -12.00 -4.31 -15.49
CA LYS A 94 -13.13 -4.34 -14.56
C LYS A 94 -14.30 -5.15 -15.11
N SER A 95 -14.44 -5.17 -16.43
CA SER A 95 -15.52 -5.88 -17.06
C SER A 95 -15.36 -7.40 -16.95
N SER A 96 -16.45 -8.10 -16.68
CA SER A 96 -16.51 -9.57 -16.76
C SER A 96 -17.36 -10.04 -17.95
N LEU A 97 -17.58 -9.13 -18.89
CA LEU A 97 -18.40 -9.36 -20.07
C LEU A 97 -17.66 -10.30 -21.02
N LYS A 98 -18.40 -11.24 -21.60
CA LYS A 98 -17.96 -12.04 -22.74
C LYS A 98 -18.75 -11.61 -23.97
N LEU A 99 -18.04 -11.38 -25.06
CA LEU A 99 -18.61 -11.03 -26.35
C LEU A 99 -18.49 -12.21 -27.31
N ARG A 100 -19.56 -12.51 -28.04
CA ARG A 100 -19.52 -13.39 -29.22
C ARG A 100 -20.13 -12.67 -30.41
N ILE A 101 -19.55 -12.86 -31.59
CA ILE A 101 -20.09 -12.36 -32.86
C ILE A 101 -20.45 -13.57 -33.72
N ASN A 102 -21.72 -13.70 -34.12
CA ASN A 102 -22.25 -14.86 -34.85
C ASN A 102 -21.85 -16.19 -34.20
N GLY A 103 -21.87 -16.25 -32.87
CA GLY A 103 -21.48 -17.42 -32.08
C GLY A 103 -19.97 -17.60 -31.85
N ARG A 104 -19.10 -16.87 -32.55
CA ARG A 104 -17.64 -16.90 -32.38
C ARG A 104 -17.22 -16.08 -31.16
N GLU A 105 -16.48 -16.68 -30.22
CA GLU A 105 -15.98 -15.98 -29.02
C GLU A 105 -14.92 -14.94 -29.39
N MET A 106 -15.14 -13.71 -28.96
CA MET A 106 -14.23 -12.58 -29.18
C MET A 106 -13.26 -12.47 -28.01
N GLY A 107 -12.02 -12.11 -28.29
CA GLY A 107 -10.98 -11.97 -27.28
C GLY A 107 -9.62 -11.55 -27.86
N PRO A 108 -8.70 -11.08 -27.00
CA PRO A 108 -8.86 -10.98 -25.54
C PRO A 108 -9.80 -9.84 -25.10
N PRO A 109 -10.52 -9.97 -23.97
CA PRO A 109 -11.23 -8.84 -23.37
C PRO A 109 -10.22 -7.77 -22.92
N HIS A 110 -10.69 -6.54 -22.73
CA HIS A 110 -9.86 -5.41 -22.27
C HIS A 110 -8.75 -5.00 -23.26
N THR A 111 -8.95 -5.28 -24.55
CA THR A 111 -7.99 -4.88 -25.57
C THR A 111 -7.98 -3.36 -25.69
N LEU A 112 -6.80 -2.75 -25.78
CA LEU A 112 -6.67 -1.30 -25.95
C LEU A 112 -7.46 -0.83 -27.17
N HIS A 113 -8.17 0.30 -27.04
CA HIS A 113 -8.99 0.84 -28.13
C HIS A 113 -8.18 1.05 -29.40
N GLU A 114 -6.92 1.47 -29.26
CA GLU A 114 -6.03 1.68 -30.40
C GLU A 114 -5.77 0.39 -31.17
N THR A 115 -5.56 -0.73 -30.48
CA THR A 115 -5.40 -2.05 -31.09
C THR A 115 -6.69 -2.48 -31.78
N ILE A 116 -7.85 -2.28 -31.16
CA ILE A 116 -9.16 -2.61 -31.75
C ILE A 116 -9.39 -1.83 -33.04
N ARG A 117 -9.07 -0.54 -33.03
CA ARG A 117 -9.21 0.39 -34.15
C ARG A 117 -8.39 0.01 -35.39
N THR A 118 -7.36 -0.83 -35.25
CA THR A 118 -6.61 -1.36 -36.41
C THR A 118 -7.42 -2.32 -37.27
N GLY A 119 -8.48 -2.93 -36.72
CA GLY A 119 -9.26 -3.97 -37.40
C GLY A 119 -8.55 -5.33 -37.49
N HIS A 120 -7.33 -5.45 -36.97
CA HIS A 120 -6.53 -6.69 -37.05
C HIS A 120 -6.67 -7.60 -35.81
N THR A 121 -7.54 -7.26 -34.86
CA THR A 121 -7.74 -8.03 -33.63
C THR A 121 -9.19 -8.48 -33.48
N THR A 122 -9.40 -9.63 -32.83
CA THR A 122 -10.71 -10.07 -32.34
C THR A 122 -10.99 -9.59 -30.91
N GLY A 123 -10.12 -8.75 -30.37
CA GLY A 123 -10.24 -8.17 -29.04
C GLY A 123 -11.39 -7.18 -28.93
N PHE A 124 -11.86 -6.97 -27.70
CA PHE A 124 -12.87 -5.97 -27.40
C PHE A 124 -12.59 -5.29 -26.06
N SER A 125 -13.20 -4.13 -25.85
CA SER A 125 -13.19 -3.42 -24.59
C SER A 125 -14.58 -2.91 -24.27
N HIS A 126 -14.97 -2.95 -22.99
CA HIS A 126 -16.28 -2.49 -22.55
C HIS A 126 -16.09 -1.25 -21.70
N TRP A 127 -16.51 -0.07 -22.15
CA TRP A 127 -16.37 1.19 -21.43
C TRP A 127 -17.72 1.83 -21.17
N GLY A 128 -18.02 2.09 -19.89
CA GLY A 128 -19.30 2.68 -19.49
C GLY A 128 -20.51 1.85 -19.95
N ARG A 129 -21.16 2.29 -21.03
CA ARG A 129 -22.30 1.60 -21.65
C ARG A 129 -22.01 1.11 -23.07
N GLN A 130 -20.76 1.18 -23.51
CA GLN A 130 -20.36 0.89 -24.88
C GLN A 130 -19.39 -0.28 -24.89
N ILE A 131 -19.51 -1.13 -25.89
CA ILE A 131 -18.52 -2.16 -26.20
C ILE A 131 -17.89 -1.76 -27.52
N ILE A 132 -16.58 -1.60 -27.49
CA ILE A 132 -15.76 -1.29 -28.65
C ILE A 132 -15.09 -2.60 -29.07
N PHE A 133 -15.25 -3.00 -30.32
CA PHE A 133 -14.70 -4.24 -30.86
C PHE A 133 -14.46 -4.10 -32.37
N ALA A 134 -13.69 -5.01 -32.96
CA ALA A 134 -13.57 -5.14 -34.42
C ALA A 134 -14.20 -6.46 -34.87
N LEU A 135 -14.79 -6.47 -36.06
CA LEU A 135 -15.30 -7.71 -36.64
C LEU A 135 -14.14 -8.56 -37.17
N PRO A 136 -14.23 -9.90 -37.09
CA PRO A 136 -13.38 -10.78 -37.86
C PRO A 136 -13.47 -10.44 -39.36
N PRO A 137 -12.35 -10.58 -40.13
CA PRO A 137 -12.30 -10.16 -41.53
C PRO A 137 -13.30 -10.90 -42.44
N ASP A 138 -13.78 -12.07 -42.02
CA ASP A 138 -14.77 -12.89 -42.70
C ASP A 138 -16.24 -12.51 -42.39
N ILE A 139 -16.48 -11.58 -41.46
CA ILE A 139 -17.81 -11.17 -41.02
C ILE A 139 -18.10 -9.72 -41.43
N LYS A 140 -19.16 -9.52 -42.23
CA LYS A 140 -19.62 -8.17 -42.62
C LYS A 140 -20.47 -7.54 -41.52
N ASN A 141 -20.43 -6.21 -41.39
CA ASN A 141 -21.31 -5.46 -40.49
C ASN A 141 -22.71 -5.30 -41.11
N GLY A 142 -23.53 -6.35 -41.08
CA GLY A 142 -24.88 -6.37 -41.64
C GLY A 142 -25.97 -6.62 -40.59
N PRO A 143 -27.26 -6.49 -40.96
CA PRO A 143 -28.40 -6.81 -40.08
C PRO A 143 -28.44 -8.27 -39.62
N GLU A 144 -27.81 -9.18 -40.38
CA GLU A 144 -27.64 -10.59 -40.03
C GLU A 144 -26.59 -10.82 -38.93
N THR A 145 -25.69 -9.87 -38.71
CA THR A 145 -24.61 -10.02 -37.73
C THR A 145 -25.16 -9.85 -36.32
N THR A 146 -24.97 -10.86 -35.48
CA THR A 146 -25.49 -10.91 -34.12
C THR A 146 -24.36 -10.86 -33.10
N ALA A 147 -24.41 -9.87 -32.22
CA ALA A 147 -23.55 -9.79 -31.05
C ALA A 147 -24.26 -10.39 -29.83
N THR A 148 -23.69 -11.45 -29.28
CA THR A 148 -24.17 -12.10 -28.06
C THR A 148 -23.31 -11.67 -26.89
N LEU A 149 -23.96 -11.06 -25.90
CA LEU A 149 -23.32 -10.53 -24.71
C LEU A 149 -23.68 -11.39 -23.52
N ARG A 150 -22.67 -12.00 -22.89
CA ARG A 150 -22.85 -12.87 -21.73
C ARG A 150 -22.13 -12.28 -20.53
N TYR A 151 -22.85 -12.14 -19.42
CA TYR A 151 -22.32 -11.56 -18.19
C TYR A 151 -22.88 -12.22 -16.94
N LYS A 152 -22.13 -12.18 -15.84
CA LYS A 152 -22.54 -12.73 -14.54
C LYS A 152 -23.50 -11.75 -13.85
N VAL A 153 -24.66 -12.24 -13.41
CA VAL A 153 -25.60 -11.44 -12.62
C VAL A 153 -25.13 -11.43 -11.18
N ARG A 154 -24.62 -10.26 -10.72
CA ARG A 154 -24.14 -10.08 -9.36
C ARG A 154 -25.04 -9.13 -8.59
N PRO A 155 -25.37 -9.41 -7.31
CA PRO A 155 -25.98 -8.43 -6.44
C PRO A 155 -24.95 -7.36 -6.05
N ARG A 156 -25.42 -6.16 -5.65
CA ARG A 156 -24.54 -5.12 -5.13
C ARG A 156 -23.86 -5.65 -3.86
N ILE A 157 -22.57 -5.37 -3.74
CA ILE A 157 -21.73 -5.86 -2.64
C ILE A 157 -22.37 -5.57 -1.27
N TRP A 158 -22.94 -4.38 -1.07
CA TRP A 158 -23.56 -4.00 0.21
C TRP A 158 -24.81 -4.82 0.55
N VAL A 159 -25.57 -5.28 -0.45
CA VAL A 159 -26.78 -6.10 -0.25
C VAL A 159 -26.37 -7.46 0.30
N THR A 160 -25.38 -8.09 -0.33
CA THR A 160 -24.81 -9.36 0.13
C THR A 160 -24.20 -9.23 1.52
N SER A 161 -23.47 -8.14 1.79
CA SER A 161 -22.98 -7.84 3.15
C SER A 161 -24.10 -7.72 4.16
N ALA A 162 -25.11 -6.89 3.88
CA ALA A 162 -26.21 -6.64 4.81
C ALA A 162 -26.98 -7.93 5.12
N LEU A 163 -27.28 -8.73 4.08
CA LEU A 163 -27.93 -10.03 4.23
C LEU A 163 -27.07 -11.01 5.05
N ALA A 164 -25.76 -11.08 4.78
CA ALA A 164 -24.84 -11.93 5.53
C ALA A 164 -24.72 -11.50 7.01
N VAL A 165 -24.58 -10.19 7.27
CA VAL A 165 -24.53 -9.63 8.64
C VAL A 165 -25.82 -9.96 9.39
N LEU A 166 -26.97 -9.64 8.80
CA LEU A 166 -28.28 -9.85 9.43
C LEU A 166 -28.54 -11.34 9.69
N SER A 167 -28.24 -12.20 8.72
CA SER A 167 -28.38 -13.65 8.87
C SER A 167 -27.44 -14.20 9.94
N THR A 168 -26.21 -13.69 10.03
CA THR A 168 -25.23 -14.13 11.04
C THR A 168 -25.63 -13.66 12.43
N LEU A 169 -26.05 -12.40 12.59
CA LEU A 169 -26.50 -11.86 13.88
C LEU A 169 -27.78 -12.54 14.37
N LEU A 170 -28.77 -12.65 13.50
CA LEU A 170 -30.05 -13.27 13.83
C LEU A 170 -29.90 -14.78 14.00
N GLY A 171 -29.04 -15.42 13.19
CA GLY A 171 -28.69 -16.82 13.31
C GLY A 171 -27.96 -17.11 14.61
N TYR A 172 -26.99 -16.29 14.99
CA TYR A 172 -26.33 -16.38 16.28
C TYR A 172 -27.34 -16.23 17.43
N PHE A 173 -28.23 -15.25 17.37
CA PHE A 173 -29.26 -15.03 18.39
C PHE A 173 -30.21 -16.24 18.52
N VAL A 174 -30.80 -16.69 17.41
CA VAL A 174 -31.80 -17.76 17.36
C VAL A 174 -31.19 -19.14 17.64
N CYS A 175 -30.02 -19.41 17.07
CA CYS A 175 -29.38 -20.71 17.14
C CYS A 175 -28.45 -20.84 18.35
N SER A 176 -28.15 -19.79 19.11
CA SER A 176 -27.29 -19.90 20.31
C SER A 176 -27.71 -21.02 21.27
N GLY A 177 -29.02 -21.21 21.50
CA GLY A 177 -29.57 -22.29 22.32
C GLY A 177 -29.51 -23.67 21.64
N PRO A 178 -30.08 -23.87 20.45
CA PRO A 178 -30.02 -25.14 19.70
C PRO A 178 -28.62 -25.56 19.27
N LEU A 179 -27.72 -24.63 18.90
CA LEU A 179 -26.30 -24.92 18.67
C LEU A 179 -25.65 -25.43 19.93
N ARG A 180 -26.01 -24.91 21.12
CA ARG A 180 -25.60 -25.51 22.40
C ARG A 180 -26.07 -26.96 22.53
N ALA A 181 -27.31 -27.25 22.17
CA ALA A 181 -27.88 -28.61 22.25
C ALA A 181 -27.32 -29.58 21.17
N VAL A 182 -27.07 -29.11 19.95
CA VAL A 182 -26.49 -29.90 18.85
C VAL A 182 -25.00 -30.10 19.08
N THR A 183 -24.30 -29.07 19.56
CA THR A 183 -22.94 -29.27 20.07
C THR A 183 -23.01 -30.32 21.16
N GLU A 184 -23.82 -30.18 22.23
CA GLU A 184 -24.03 -31.20 23.28
C GLU A 184 -24.22 -32.64 22.76
N ARG A 185 -24.89 -32.83 21.60
CA ARG A 185 -25.04 -34.14 20.93
C ARG A 185 -23.83 -34.61 20.10
N CYS A 186 -23.08 -33.71 19.48
CA CYS A 186 -21.79 -34.05 18.87
C CYS A 186 -20.81 -34.33 20.00
N GLY A 187 -20.45 -35.61 20.19
CA GLY A 187 -19.56 -36.04 21.26
C GLY A 187 -18.31 -35.16 21.39
N GLU A 188 -17.90 -34.93 22.64
CA GLU A 188 -16.70 -34.17 23.04
C GLU A 188 -15.46 -34.33 22.11
N PRO A 189 -15.08 -35.53 21.63
CA PRO A 189 -13.94 -35.68 20.74
C PRO A 189 -14.06 -34.92 19.40
N ILE A 190 -15.26 -34.87 18.80
CA ILE A 190 -15.47 -34.18 17.52
C ILE A 190 -15.30 -32.67 17.70
N ARG A 191 -15.80 -32.11 18.82
CA ARG A 191 -15.64 -30.67 19.11
C ARG A 191 -14.20 -30.29 19.39
N ALA A 192 -13.50 -31.10 20.19
CA ALA A 192 -12.09 -30.90 20.44
C ALA A 192 -11.27 -30.97 19.13
N GLY A 193 -11.66 -31.84 18.20
CA GLY A 193 -11.11 -31.91 16.85
C GLY A 193 -11.33 -30.62 16.06
N VAL A 194 -12.58 -30.20 15.86
CA VAL A 194 -12.94 -28.99 15.10
C VAL A 194 -12.25 -27.74 15.66
N LEU A 195 -12.16 -27.61 16.98
CA LEU A 195 -11.47 -26.49 17.62
C LEU A 195 -9.98 -26.45 17.27
N LYS A 196 -9.33 -27.60 17.20
CA LYS A 196 -7.89 -27.68 16.92
C LYS A 196 -7.56 -27.43 15.45
N VAL A 197 -8.48 -27.67 14.52
CA VAL A 197 -8.21 -27.60 13.07
C VAL A 197 -7.54 -26.27 12.66
N PRO A 198 -8.08 -25.08 12.95
CA PRO A 198 -7.46 -23.83 12.50
C PRO A 198 -6.07 -23.63 13.11
N TYR A 199 -5.87 -24.00 14.38
CA TYR A 199 -4.57 -23.89 15.05
C TYR A 199 -3.53 -24.83 14.44
N VAL A 200 -3.93 -26.05 14.09
CA VAL A 200 -3.06 -27.03 13.41
C VAL A 200 -2.70 -26.55 12.01
N ILE A 201 -3.68 -26.03 11.25
CA ILE A 201 -3.44 -25.44 9.93
C ILE A 201 -2.43 -24.29 10.05
N LEU A 202 -2.64 -23.34 10.97
CA LEU A 202 -1.73 -22.20 11.12
C LEU A 202 -0.34 -22.62 11.60
N SER A 203 -0.25 -23.60 12.51
CA SER A 203 1.03 -24.18 12.93
C SER A 203 1.76 -24.85 11.76
N GLY A 204 1.05 -25.65 10.96
CA GLY A 204 1.58 -26.28 9.75
C GLY A 204 2.08 -25.25 8.74
N LEU A 205 1.32 -24.18 8.50
CA LEU A 205 1.74 -23.07 7.64
C LEU A 205 2.97 -22.34 8.19
N CYS A 206 3.10 -22.19 9.51
CA CYS A 206 4.30 -21.60 10.12
C CYS A 206 5.54 -22.48 9.88
N TRP A 207 5.43 -23.80 10.06
CA TRP A 207 6.53 -24.72 9.78
C TRP A 207 6.89 -24.78 8.30
N ALA A 208 5.89 -24.86 7.42
CA ALA A 208 6.12 -24.81 5.97
C ALA A 208 6.77 -23.48 5.56
N GLY A 209 6.29 -22.35 6.10
CA GLY A 209 6.86 -21.03 5.88
C GLY A 209 8.31 -20.93 6.37
N LEU A 210 8.65 -21.51 7.52
CA LEU A 210 10.03 -21.55 8.02
C LEU A 210 10.95 -22.35 7.11
N VAL A 211 10.52 -23.52 6.66
CA VAL A 211 11.30 -24.34 5.72
C VAL A 211 11.50 -23.58 4.42
N ALA A 212 10.44 -22.97 3.87
CA ALA A 212 10.53 -22.13 2.68
C ALA A 212 11.48 -20.93 2.87
N SER A 213 11.41 -20.24 4.01
CA SER A 213 12.35 -19.15 4.36
C SER A 213 13.79 -19.63 4.44
N ALA A 214 14.04 -20.79 5.05
CA ALA A 214 15.39 -21.36 5.15
C ALA A 214 15.94 -21.71 3.77
N VAL A 215 15.14 -22.38 2.92
CA VAL A 215 15.51 -22.69 1.53
C VAL A 215 15.79 -21.42 0.75
N TYR A 216 14.94 -20.40 0.86
CA TYR A 216 15.11 -19.11 0.19
C TYR A 216 16.40 -18.39 0.61
N ILE A 217 16.68 -18.31 1.92
CA ILE A 217 17.90 -17.69 2.45
C ILE A 217 19.14 -18.47 2.02
N LEU A 218 19.15 -19.79 2.17
CA LEU A 218 20.30 -20.62 1.78
C LEU A 218 20.59 -20.52 0.28
N SER A 219 19.55 -20.50 -0.55
CA SER A 219 19.67 -20.31 -2.00
C SER A 219 20.22 -18.92 -2.33
N SER A 220 19.74 -17.88 -1.63
CA SER A 220 20.23 -16.51 -1.82
C SER A 220 21.70 -16.35 -1.38
N LEU A 221 22.11 -16.99 -0.28
CA LEU A 221 23.49 -16.98 0.17
C LEU A 221 24.40 -17.75 -0.79
N TYR A 222 23.94 -18.91 -1.28
CA TYR A 222 24.66 -19.68 -2.29
C TYR A 222 24.84 -18.85 -3.57
N ALA A 223 23.76 -18.24 -4.08
CA ALA A 223 23.79 -17.35 -5.23
C ALA A 223 24.79 -16.20 -5.06
N LEU A 224 24.79 -15.54 -3.88
CA LEU A 224 25.72 -14.46 -3.55
C LEU A 224 27.18 -14.93 -3.61
N VAL A 225 27.49 -16.12 -3.07
CA VAL A 225 28.84 -16.69 -3.10
C VAL A 225 29.25 -17.07 -4.52
N THR A 226 28.32 -17.49 -5.36
CA THR A 226 28.57 -17.81 -6.79
C THR A 226 28.61 -16.58 -7.71
N GLY A 227 28.51 -15.36 -7.16
CA GLY A 227 28.64 -14.13 -7.94
C GLY A 227 27.34 -13.64 -8.60
N TRP A 228 26.17 -14.13 -8.18
CA TRP A 228 24.90 -13.62 -8.70
C TRP A 228 24.73 -12.14 -8.40
N ALA A 229 24.33 -11.36 -9.40
CA ALA A 229 24.11 -9.92 -9.22
C ALA A 229 22.92 -9.60 -8.32
N LEU A 230 21.87 -10.42 -8.39
CA LEU A 230 20.65 -10.33 -7.60
C LEU A 230 20.42 -11.66 -6.87
N PRO A 231 21.16 -11.94 -5.77
CA PRO A 231 21.14 -13.26 -5.16
C PRO A 231 19.76 -13.75 -4.73
N THR A 232 18.87 -12.83 -4.37
CA THR A 232 17.51 -13.16 -3.91
C THR A 232 16.56 -13.56 -5.04
N THR A 233 16.91 -13.35 -6.32
CA THR A 233 16.12 -13.83 -7.46
C THR A 233 16.48 -15.25 -7.88
N ALA A 234 17.64 -15.77 -7.47
CA ALA A 234 18.18 -17.02 -7.95
C ALA A 234 17.21 -18.21 -7.82
N LEU A 235 16.56 -18.36 -6.66
CA LEU A 235 15.62 -19.45 -6.45
C LEU A 235 14.37 -19.35 -7.36
N ILE A 236 13.99 -18.14 -7.78
CA ILE A 236 12.89 -17.93 -8.74
C ILE A 236 13.29 -18.50 -10.10
N HIS A 237 14.52 -18.23 -10.56
CA HIS A 237 15.03 -18.76 -11.83
C HIS A 237 15.32 -20.26 -11.78
N TRP A 238 15.69 -20.82 -10.63
CA TRP A 238 16.00 -22.25 -10.50
C TRP A 238 14.79 -23.16 -10.29
N SER A 239 13.64 -22.60 -9.88
CA SER A 239 12.50 -23.40 -9.43
C SER A 239 11.17 -22.79 -9.89
N SER A 240 10.47 -23.53 -10.76
CA SER A 240 9.12 -23.19 -11.20
C SER A 240 8.12 -23.08 -10.04
N VAL A 241 8.34 -23.79 -8.93
CA VAL A 241 7.51 -23.68 -7.72
C VAL A 241 7.71 -22.31 -7.05
N THR A 242 8.95 -21.82 -7.01
CA THR A 242 9.26 -20.51 -6.42
C THR A 242 8.81 -19.39 -7.34
N GLU A 243 8.95 -19.54 -8.66
CA GLU A 243 8.39 -18.63 -9.65
C GLU A 243 6.86 -18.53 -9.54
N TRP A 244 6.17 -19.67 -9.41
CA TRP A 244 4.73 -19.70 -9.16
C TRP A 244 4.37 -19.00 -7.85
N ALA A 245 5.13 -19.25 -6.77
CA ALA A 245 4.91 -18.61 -5.48
C ALA A 245 5.13 -17.08 -5.56
N ALA A 246 6.16 -16.63 -6.27
CA ALA A 246 6.48 -15.22 -6.51
C ALA A 246 5.39 -14.53 -7.34
N SER A 247 4.88 -15.20 -8.37
CA SER A 247 3.76 -14.72 -9.20
C SER A 247 2.45 -14.58 -8.42
N ASN A 248 2.22 -15.46 -7.43
CA ASN A 248 1.00 -15.47 -6.60
C ASN A 248 1.16 -14.77 -5.24
N GLU A 249 2.35 -14.29 -4.90
CA GLU A 249 2.64 -13.52 -3.69
C GLU A 249 1.69 -12.33 -3.45
N PRO A 250 1.21 -11.58 -4.48
CA PRO A 250 0.22 -10.52 -4.27
C PRO A 250 -1.01 -10.96 -3.48
N TYR A 251 -1.32 -12.25 -3.50
CA TYR A 251 -2.47 -12.83 -2.82
C TYR A 251 -2.16 -13.38 -1.42
N PHE A 252 -0.91 -13.37 -0.96
CA PHE A 252 -0.46 -14.02 0.29
C PHE A 252 -1.23 -13.58 1.54
N GLY A 253 -1.64 -12.31 1.62
CA GLY A 253 -2.40 -11.82 2.76
C GLY A 253 -3.83 -12.36 2.84
N TYR A 254 -4.46 -12.75 1.72
CA TYR A 254 -5.86 -13.19 1.71
C TYR A 254 -6.10 -14.55 2.40
N PRO A 255 -5.26 -15.59 2.19
CA PRO A 255 -5.33 -16.81 2.98
C PRO A 255 -5.19 -16.58 4.48
N LEU A 256 -4.30 -15.65 4.89
CA LEU A 256 -4.16 -15.29 6.31
C LEU A 256 -5.45 -14.68 6.87
N LEU A 257 -6.11 -13.81 6.12
CA LEU A 257 -7.40 -13.21 6.51
C LEU A 257 -8.53 -14.25 6.60
N MET A 258 -8.60 -15.18 5.64
CA MET A 258 -9.61 -16.26 5.68
C MET A 258 -9.37 -17.21 6.85
N LEU A 259 -8.11 -17.57 7.11
CA LEU A 259 -7.74 -18.40 8.25
C LEU A 259 -8.02 -17.70 9.58
N ALA A 260 -7.75 -16.39 9.68
CA ALA A 260 -8.14 -15.58 10.83
C ALA A 260 -9.65 -15.60 11.03
N GLY A 261 -10.43 -15.40 9.97
CA GLY A 261 -11.89 -15.50 10.02
C GLY A 261 -12.37 -16.88 10.51
N LEU A 262 -11.86 -17.96 9.94
CA LEU A 262 -12.19 -19.32 10.36
C LEU A 262 -11.83 -19.57 11.83
N GLY A 263 -10.64 -19.15 12.25
CA GLY A 263 -10.18 -19.22 13.63
C GLY A 263 -11.05 -18.42 14.61
N THR A 264 -11.48 -17.21 14.21
CA THR A 264 -12.40 -16.39 15.00
C THR A 264 -13.76 -17.07 15.16
N VAL A 265 -14.37 -17.55 14.06
CA VAL A 265 -15.69 -18.22 14.10
C VAL A 265 -15.63 -19.45 15.01
N THR A 266 -14.62 -20.31 14.84
CA THR A 266 -14.46 -21.51 15.67
C THR A 266 -14.25 -21.16 17.15
N THR A 267 -13.45 -20.14 17.45
CA THR A 267 -13.22 -19.68 18.82
C THR A 267 -14.49 -19.10 19.45
N TRP A 268 -15.31 -18.34 18.70
CA TRP A 268 -16.55 -17.76 19.21
C TRP A 268 -17.63 -18.83 19.47
N LEU A 269 -17.78 -19.77 18.53
CA LEU A 269 -18.80 -20.83 18.63
C LEU A 269 -18.51 -21.81 19.77
N VAL A 270 -17.24 -22.15 19.99
CA VAL A 270 -16.87 -23.19 20.97
C VAL A 270 -16.38 -22.60 22.29
N GLY A 271 -15.74 -21.43 22.27
CA GLY A 271 -15.19 -20.75 23.46
C GLY A 271 -16.23 -20.18 24.42
N SER A 272 -17.51 -20.23 24.07
CA SER A 272 -18.61 -19.93 25.00
C SER A 272 -18.87 -21.07 26.00
N ASN A 273 -18.19 -22.22 25.86
CA ASN A 273 -18.19 -23.32 26.83
C ASN A 273 -16.93 -23.28 27.72
N PRO A 274 -17.06 -23.11 29.06
CA PRO A 274 -15.93 -23.14 29.99
C PRO A 274 -15.04 -24.38 29.89
N PHE A 275 -15.61 -25.54 29.54
CA PHE A 275 -14.85 -26.80 29.41
C PHE A 275 -13.76 -26.75 28.35
N HIS A 276 -13.93 -25.98 27.28
CA HIS A 276 -12.95 -25.89 26.19
C HIS A 276 -11.99 -24.71 26.32
N GLN A 277 -12.21 -23.82 27.29
CA GLN A 277 -11.41 -22.61 27.45
C GLN A 277 -9.92 -22.93 27.70
N GLY A 278 -9.62 -23.92 28.54
CA GLY A 278 -8.24 -24.33 28.80
C GLY A 278 -7.52 -24.87 27.54
N ALA A 279 -8.24 -25.59 26.67
CA ALA A 279 -7.67 -26.08 25.41
C ALA A 279 -7.40 -24.94 24.42
N ILE A 280 -8.31 -23.97 24.31
CA ILE A 280 -8.13 -22.76 23.49
C ILE A 280 -6.90 -21.98 23.98
N GLU A 281 -6.80 -21.72 25.29
CA GLU A 281 -5.70 -20.96 25.88
C GLU A 281 -4.35 -21.67 25.67
N SER A 282 -4.31 -23.00 25.81
CA SER A 282 -3.12 -23.81 25.54
C SER A 282 -2.68 -23.71 24.07
N ASN A 283 -3.61 -23.89 23.12
CA ASN A 283 -3.33 -23.80 21.69
C ASN A 283 -2.88 -22.38 21.29
N GLU A 284 -3.54 -21.34 21.79
CA GLU A 284 -3.15 -19.95 21.55
C GLU A 284 -1.77 -19.65 22.12
N GLN A 285 -1.44 -20.14 23.32
CA GLN A 285 -0.13 -19.91 23.92
C GLN A 285 0.97 -20.63 23.13
N SER A 286 0.73 -21.88 22.70
CA SER A 286 1.65 -22.62 21.83
C SER A 286 1.90 -21.86 20.53
N LEU A 287 0.83 -21.45 19.85
CA LEU A 287 0.92 -20.77 18.57
C LEU A 287 1.54 -19.37 18.69
N ARG A 288 1.26 -18.66 19.78
CA ARG A 288 1.91 -17.38 20.07
C ARG A 288 3.43 -17.54 20.27
N ARG A 289 3.88 -18.61 20.92
CA ARG A 289 5.34 -18.89 21.06
C ARG A 289 5.95 -19.22 19.70
N LEU A 290 5.26 -20.05 18.91
CA LEU A 290 5.69 -20.38 17.55
C LEU A 290 5.83 -19.11 16.69
N LEU A 291 4.77 -18.28 16.62
CA LEU A 291 4.76 -17.02 15.88
C LEU A 291 5.81 -16.02 16.37
N ALA A 292 6.13 -16.00 17.67
CA ALA A 292 7.19 -15.14 18.20
C ALA A 292 8.57 -15.53 17.68
N TRP A 293 8.79 -16.81 17.40
CA TRP A 293 10.05 -17.33 16.89
C TRP A 293 10.11 -17.30 15.35
N CYS A 294 9.03 -17.71 14.69
CA CYS A 294 8.99 -17.88 13.24
C CYS A 294 8.47 -16.67 12.47
N GLY A 295 7.76 -15.76 13.12
CA GLY A 295 7.07 -14.66 12.43
C GLY A 295 8.01 -13.75 11.66
N PHE A 296 9.16 -13.39 12.26
CA PHE A 296 10.15 -12.52 11.62
C PHE A 296 10.76 -13.12 10.34
N PRO A 297 11.38 -14.32 10.36
CA PRO A 297 11.98 -14.88 9.16
C PRO A 297 10.95 -15.09 8.03
N ILE A 298 9.73 -15.54 8.35
CA ILE A 298 8.65 -15.71 7.37
C ILE A 298 8.27 -14.37 6.75
N THR A 299 7.97 -13.36 7.57
CA THR A 299 7.51 -12.04 7.07
C THR A 299 8.62 -11.32 6.30
N ALA A 300 9.87 -11.39 6.77
CA ALA A 300 11.00 -10.80 6.07
C ALA A 300 11.24 -11.48 4.72
N CYS A 301 11.25 -12.81 4.66
CA CYS A 301 11.38 -13.54 3.39
C CYS A 301 10.23 -13.24 2.44
N ALA A 302 8.98 -13.14 2.93
CA ALA A 302 7.83 -12.82 2.09
C ALA A 302 7.96 -11.41 1.46
N LEU A 303 8.36 -10.40 2.24
CA LEU A 303 8.61 -9.06 1.71
C LEU A 303 9.83 -9.00 0.76
N VAL A 304 10.90 -9.74 1.05
CA VAL A 304 12.07 -9.81 0.15
C VAL A 304 11.75 -10.58 -1.13
N LEU A 305 10.95 -11.64 -1.05
CA LEU A 305 10.43 -12.37 -2.22
C LEU A 305 9.53 -11.48 -3.07
N CYS A 306 8.68 -10.65 -2.45
CA CYS A 306 7.87 -9.66 -3.16
C CYS A 306 8.73 -8.73 -4.02
N MET A 307 9.88 -8.25 -3.51
CA MET A 307 10.80 -7.40 -4.29
C MET A 307 11.55 -8.21 -5.34
N SER A 308 12.02 -9.40 -4.98
CA SER A 308 12.82 -10.26 -5.85
C SER A 308 12.01 -10.78 -7.04
N ALA A 309 10.70 -10.98 -6.89
CA ALA A 309 9.81 -11.26 -8.01
C ALA A 309 9.85 -10.15 -9.07
N ILE A 310 9.83 -8.89 -8.65
CA ILE A 310 9.90 -7.73 -9.56
C ILE A 310 11.28 -7.68 -10.22
N TRP A 311 12.34 -7.89 -9.43
CA TRP A 311 13.72 -7.91 -9.94
C TRP A 311 14.00 -9.08 -10.89
N ALA A 312 13.24 -10.16 -10.79
CA ALA A 312 13.31 -11.31 -11.69
C ALA A 312 12.50 -11.11 -13.00
N GLY A 313 11.90 -9.93 -13.21
CA GLY A 313 11.11 -9.63 -14.41
C GLY A 313 9.63 -10.00 -14.33
N LEU A 314 9.14 -10.52 -13.20
CA LEU A 314 7.74 -10.92 -13.08
C LEU A 314 6.83 -9.70 -12.99
N VAL A 315 6.08 -9.45 -14.06
CA VAL A 315 5.06 -8.40 -14.13
C VAL A 315 3.76 -8.87 -13.47
N ARG A 316 3.49 -8.39 -12.25
CA ARG A 316 2.34 -8.85 -11.45
C ARG A 316 1.32 -7.73 -11.21
N PRO A 317 0.02 -8.05 -11.10
CA PRO A 317 -0.99 -7.07 -10.76
C PRO A 317 -0.70 -6.35 -9.43
N GLY A 318 -0.81 -5.02 -9.45
CA GLY A 318 -0.67 -4.21 -8.25
C GLY A 318 0.77 -4.05 -7.75
N ASP A 319 1.78 -4.39 -8.54
CA ASP A 319 3.15 -3.94 -8.29
C ASP A 319 3.29 -2.43 -8.58
N PRO A 320 4.28 -1.73 -7.99
CA PRO A 320 4.45 -0.29 -8.17
C PRO A 320 4.76 0.00 -9.62
N ASN A 321 3.94 0.84 -10.24
CA ASN A 321 4.04 1.05 -11.67
C ASN A 321 4.87 2.31 -11.99
N ALA A 322 4.46 3.51 -11.58
CA ALA A 322 5.18 4.73 -11.96
C ALA A 322 6.23 5.21 -10.93
N THR A 323 6.36 4.58 -9.77
CA THR A 323 7.26 5.07 -8.70
C THR A 323 8.54 4.26 -8.56
N ASN A 324 8.59 3.07 -9.17
CA ASN A 324 9.77 2.23 -9.24
C ASN A 324 9.67 1.26 -10.42
N ILE A 325 10.40 1.53 -11.49
CA ILE A 325 10.39 0.73 -12.72
C ILE A 325 11.20 -0.55 -12.44
N GLY A 326 10.56 -1.72 -12.59
CA GLY A 326 11.20 -3.02 -12.33
C GLY A 326 11.76 -3.17 -10.90
N GLY A 327 11.34 -2.34 -9.94
CA GLY A 327 11.81 -2.45 -8.55
C GLY A 327 13.25 -1.99 -8.28
N LEU A 328 14.06 -1.69 -9.31
CA LEU A 328 15.45 -1.22 -9.19
C LEU A 328 15.68 0.20 -9.70
N LEU A 329 14.72 0.77 -10.44
CA LEU A 329 14.84 2.06 -11.10
C LEU A 329 13.78 3.00 -10.52
N PRO A 330 14.08 3.66 -9.38
CA PRO A 330 13.12 4.53 -8.75
C PRO A 330 12.81 5.73 -9.66
N PHE A 331 11.52 6.04 -9.79
CA PHE A 331 11.03 7.08 -10.69
C PHE A 331 10.10 8.06 -9.94
N LEU A 332 9.89 9.25 -10.50
CA LEU A 332 9.13 10.34 -9.88
C LEU A 332 9.62 10.64 -8.44
N ASP A 333 8.71 10.69 -7.46
CA ASP A 333 9.00 10.89 -6.04
C ASP A 333 10.07 9.93 -5.52
N GLY A 334 10.01 8.65 -5.93
CA GLY A 334 10.95 7.63 -5.48
C GLY A 334 12.38 7.95 -5.93
N GLY A 335 12.53 8.35 -7.20
CA GLY A 335 13.81 8.75 -7.78
C GLY A 335 14.40 9.95 -7.05
N ASN A 336 13.58 10.99 -6.84
CA ASN A 336 14.00 12.19 -6.10
C ASN A 336 14.45 11.90 -4.67
N TYR A 337 13.73 11.03 -3.95
CA TYR A 337 14.09 10.66 -2.58
C TYR A 337 15.36 9.80 -2.50
N LEU A 338 15.60 8.92 -3.48
CA LEU A 338 16.85 8.15 -3.52
C LEU A 338 18.03 9.03 -3.93
N ALA A 339 17.87 9.83 -4.98
CA ALA A 339 18.85 10.80 -5.44
C ALA A 339 19.33 11.70 -4.30
N ALA A 340 18.42 12.16 -3.45
CA ALA A 340 18.77 12.99 -2.30
C ALA A 340 19.76 12.32 -1.35
N ALA A 341 19.66 11.00 -1.14
CA ALA A 341 20.59 10.29 -0.27
C ALA A 341 21.99 10.20 -0.89
N PHE A 342 22.09 10.10 -2.22
CA PHE A 342 23.37 10.21 -2.94
C PHE A 342 23.90 11.65 -2.94
N ASP A 343 23.04 12.65 -3.18
CA ASP A 343 23.38 14.07 -3.08
C ASP A 343 23.91 14.40 -1.68
N GLN A 344 23.35 13.78 -0.63
CA GLN A 344 23.80 13.96 0.73
C GLN A 344 25.22 13.43 0.95
N VAL A 345 25.52 12.23 0.46
CA VAL A 345 26.86 11.65 0.59
C VAL A 345 27.87 12.47 -0.22
N LYS A 346 27.47 12.92 -1.42
CA LYS A 346 28.29 13.69 -2.36
C LYS A 346 28.56 15.12 -1.90
N ASP A 347 27.49 15.90 -1.72
CA ASP A 347 27.53 17.36 -1.49
C ASP A 347 27.28 17.74 -0.02
N GLY A 348 26.94 16.79 0.84
CA GLY A 348 26.59 17.06 2.23
C GLY A 348 25.18 17.64 2.41
N VAL A 349 24.35 17.65 1.36
CA VAL A 349 23.02 18.29 1.35
C VAL A 349 21.98 17.43 0.63
N TRP A 350 20.72 17.53 1.05
CA TRP A 350 19.58 16.93 0.37
C TRP A 350 19.01 17.86 -0.69
N ASN A 351 18.44 17.29 -1.75
CA ASN A 351 17.67 18.01 -2.74
C ASN A 351 16.32 18.52 -2.19
N ALA A 352 15.68 19.42 -2.93
CA ALA A 352 14.45 20.09 -2.50
C ALA A 352 13.29 19.12 -2.15
N PRO A 353 12.97 18.09 -2.97
CA PRO A 353 11.93 17.12 -2.62
C PRO A 353 12.17 16.42 -1.28
N ALA A 354 13.39 16.00 -0.98
CA ALA A 354 13.74 15.35 0.28
C ALA A 354 13.68 16.30 1.48
N LEU A 355 14.04 17.58 1.30
CA LEU A 355 13.91 18.62 2.33
C LEU A 355 12.47 18.90 2.75
N ARG A 356 11.48 18.51 1.93
CA ARG A 356 10.06 18.55 2.33
C ARG A 356 9.75 17.51 3.42
N ARG A 357 10.56 16.45 3.54
CA ARG A 357 10.45 15.34 4.52
C ARG A 357 11.81 14.94 5.13
N PRO A 358 12.47 15.81 5.91
CA PRO A 358 13.82 15.60 6.43
C PRO A 358 14.02 14.30 7.22
N LEU A 359 13.06 13.90 8.06
CA LEU A 359 13.14 12.63 8.80
C LEU A 359 13.19 11.41 7.86
N ALA A 360 12.44 11.44 6.76
CA ALA A 360 12.46 10.36 5.78
C ALA A 360 13.77 10.34 4.98
N ALA A 361 14.31 11.52 4.65
CA ALA A 361 15.60 11.66 3.99
C ALA A 361 16.75 11.13 4.88
N ALA A 362 16.73 11.47 6.17
CA ALA A 362 17.69 10.97 7.15
C ALA A 362 17.62 9.45 7.31
N PHE A 363 16.41 8.90 7.43
CA PHE A 363 16.22 7.45 7.51
C PHE A 363 16.75 6.75 6.25
N ARG A 364 16.43 7.26 5.06
CA ARG A 364 16.97 6.72 3.81
C ARG A 364 18.50 6.78 3.76
N SER A 365 19.09 7.89 4.18
CA SER A 365 20.54 8.07 4.21
C SER A 365 21.21 7.04 5.13
N VAL A 366 20.59 6.73 6.28
CA VAL A 366 21.05 5.64 7.16
C VAL A 366 21.00 4.29 6.46
N LEU A 367 19.90 3.94 5.80
CA LEU A 367 19.78 2.65 5.11
C LEU A 367 20.72 2.53 3.92
N LEU A 368 20.90 3.61 3.15
CA LEU A 368 21.83 3.63 2.04
C LEU A 368 23.28 3.47 2.53
N PHE A 369 23.64 4.15 3.63
CA PHE A 369 24.95 3.97 4.26
C PHE A 369 25.17 2.54 4.76
N LEU A 370 24.21 1.95 5.47
CA LEU A 370 24.29 0.56 5.94
C LEU A 370 24.27 -0.46 4.81
N GLY A 371 23.64 -0.12 3.69
CA GLY A 371 23.67 -0.89 2.44
C GLY A 371 24.94 -0.67 1.62
N ASN A 372 25.95 0.02 2.15
CA ASN A 372 27.17 0.38 1.44
C ASN A 372 26.88 1.04 0.08
N SER A 373 25.95 2.00 0.05
CA SER A 373 25.47 2.67 -1.16
C SER A 373 24.84 1.78 -2.23
N SER A 374 24.51 0.51 -1.92
CA SER A 374 23.71 -0.36 -2.80
C SER A 374 22.22 -0.16 -2.56
N VAL A 375 21.50 0.15 -3.64
CA VAL A 375 20.04 0.31 -3.64
C VAL A 375 19.35 -1.02 -3.27
N GLN A 376 19.87 -2.13 -3.77
CA GLN A 376 19.34 -3.47 -3.50
C GLN A 376 19.44 -3.82 -2.02
N LEU A 377 20.62 -3.63 -1.42
CA LEU A 377 20.82 -3.89 0.01
C LEU A 377 20.00 -2.93 0.89
N MET A 378 19.91 -1.66 0.51
CA MET A 378 19.05 -0.69 1.17
C MET A 378 17.59 -1.16 1.21
N LEU A 379 17.04 -1.64 0.09
CA LEU A 379 15.66 -2.13 0.00
C LEU A 379 15.45 -3.43 0.80
N ILE A 380 16.42 -4.35 0.81
CA ILE A 380 16.39 -5.55 1.66
C ILE A 380 16.37 -5.17 3.15
N LEU A 381 17.22 -4.23 3.58
CA LEU A 381 17.23 -3.72 4.95
C LEU A 381 15.89 -3.05 5.31
N GLN A 382 15.33 -2.26 4.40
CA GLN A 382 14.00 -1.65 4.56
C GLN A 382 12.91 -2.71 4.78
N ALA A 383 12.88 -3.76 3.95
CA ALA A 383 11.93 -4.86 4.09
C ALA A 383 12.07 -5.59 5.43
N CYS A 384 13.31 -5.88 5.86
CA CYS A 384 13.59 -6.49 7.15
C CYS A 384 13.14 -5.62 8.34
N LEU A 385 13.34 -4.30 8.28
CA LEU A 385 12.90 -3.40 9.34
C LEU A 385 11.38 -3.33 9.43
N VAL A 386 10.67 -3.22 8.30
CA VAL A 386 9.21 -3.22 8.26
C VAL A 386 8.66 -4.57 8.75
N ALA A 387 9.25 -5.69 8.35
CA ALA A 387 8.90 -7.02 8.85
C ALA A 387 9.07 -7.12 10.37
N GLY A 388 10.21 -6.66 10.91
CA GLY A 388 10.48 -6.65 12.34
C GLY A 388 9.43 -5.84 13.12
N ALA A 389 9.11 -4.64 12.65
CA ALA A 389 8.08 -3.80 13.27
C ALA A 389 6.68 -4.44 13.18
N ALA A 390 6.32 -5.03 12.03
CA ALA A 390 5.06 -5.74 11.84
C ALA A 390 4.93 -6.95 12.76
N CYS A 391 5.98 -7.76 12.91
CA CYS A 391 6.01 -8.90 13.81
C CYS A 391 5.95 -8.48 15.29
N PHE A 392 6.61 -7.38 15.65
CA PHE A 392 6.54 -6.85 17.02
C PHE A 392 5.13 -6.37 17.38
N ALA A 393 4.46 -5.65 16.47
CA ALA A 393 3.05 -5.28 16.60
C ALA A 393 2.14 -6.52 16.68
N THR A 394 2.31 -7.46 15.75
CA THR A 394 1.54 -8.72 15.68
C THR A 394 1.66 -9.51 16.98
N HIS A 395 2.87 -9.67 17.52
CA HIS A 395 3.10 -10.35 18.79
C HIS A 395 2.38 -9.66 19.96
N ALA A 396 2.42 -8.32 20.01
CA ALA A 396 1.73 -7.56 21.05
C ALA A 396 0.20 -7.69 20.94
N ILE A 397 -0.35 -7.72 19.73
CA ILE A 397 -1.77 -7.96 19.47
C ILE A 397 -2.15 -9.39 19.88
N ALA A 398 -1.35 -10.40 19.52
CA ALA A 398 -1.59 -11.78 19.92
C ALA A 398 -1.67 -11.93 21.45
N ALA A 399 -0.80 -11.20 22.16
CA ALA A 399 -0.78 -11.15 23.62
C ALA A 399 -1.96 -10.39 24.26
N TRP A 400 -2.67 -9.58 23.48
CA TRP A 400 -3.74 -8.70 23.97
C TRP A 400 -5.12 -9.21 23.60
N ARG A 401 -5.33 -9.64 22.36
CA ARG A 401 -6.63 -9.93 21.75
C ARG A 401 -6.72 -11.33 21.13
N GLY A 402 -5.68 -12.14 21.27
CA GLY A 402 -5.63 -13.50 20.76
C GLY A 402 -4.97 -13.60 19.37
N VAL A 403 -4.64 -14.83 18.99
CA VAL A 403 -3.84 -15.10 17.77
C VAL A 403 -4.58 -14.70 16.50
N TRP A 404 -5.89 -14.93 16.42
CA TRP A 404 -6.66 -14.63 15.20
C TRP A 404 -6.71 -13.14 14.86
N ALA A 405 -6.88 -12.26 15.86
CA ALA A 405 -6.74 -10.82 15.67
C ALA A 405 -5.32 -10.45 15.17
N SER A 406 -4.28 -11.09 15.69
CA SER A 406 -2.92 -10.83 15.23
C SER A 406 -2.66 -11.27 13.79
N VAL A 407 -3.20 -12.42 13.38
CA VAL A 407 -3.09 -12.94 12.00
C VAL A 407 -3.86 -12.05 11.03
N ALA A 408 -5.06 -11.60 11.42
CA ALA A 408 -5.83 -10.64 10.64
C ALA A 408 -5.06 -9.33 10.44
N PHE A 409 -4.48 -8.80 11.52
CA PHE A 409 -3.66 -7.60 11.47
C PHE A 409 -2.45 -7.77 10.55
N LEU A 410 -1.73 -8.88 10.64
CA LEU A 410 -0.58 -9.17 9.78
C LEU A 410 -1.01 -9.27 8.31
N GLY A 411 -2.12 -9.95 8.01
CA GLY A 411 -2.68 -10.05 6.67
C GLY A 411 -3.03 -8.69 6.06
N LEU A 412 -3.76 -7.84 6.80
CA LEU A 412 -4.10 -6.48 6.36
C LEU A 412 -2.84 -5.62 6.16
N THR A 413 -1.90 -5.68 7.11
CA THR A 413 -0.65 -4.93 7.05
C THR A 413 0.18 -5.35 5.83
N TYR A 414 0.30 -6.65 5.57
CA TYR A 414 1.04 -7.20 4.44
C TYR A 414 0.47 -6.75 3.10
N ILE A 415 -0.86 -6.88 2.93
CA ILE A 415 -1.57 -6.47 1.71
C ILE A 415 -1.28 -5.01 1.36
N TYR A 416 -1.20 -4.14 2.36
CA TYR A 416 -0.89 -2.73 2.12
C TYR A 416 0.62 -2.48 1.96
N SER A 417 1.46 -3.05 2.81
CA SER A 417 2.90 -2.76 2.83
C SER A 417 3.64 -3.33 1.63
N ARG A 418 3.19 -4.45 1.05
CA ARG A 418 3.84 -5.09 -0.10
C ARG A 418 4.01 -4.15 -1.30
N TYR A 419 3.10 -3.18 -1.46
CA TYR A 419 3.20 -2.18 -2.52
C TYR A 419 4.35 -1.21 -2.28
N PHE A 420 4.53 -0.74 -1.05
CA PHE A 420 5.47 0.35 -0.76
C PHE A 420 6.88 -0.13 -0.44
N VAL A 421 7.02 -1.29 0.20
CA VAL A 421 8.32 -1.87 0.58
C VAL A 421 9.33 -1.97 -0.58
N PRO A 422 8.97 -2.37 -1.81
CA PRO A 422 9.89 -2.37 -2.95
C PRO A 422 10.31 -0.97 -3.43
N THR A 423 9.80 0.13 -2.87
CA THR A 423 10.02 1.48 -3.42
C THR A 423 10.97 2.33 -2.57
N ALA A 424 11.55 3.35 -3.19
CA ALA A 424 12.27 4.42 -2.50
C ALA A 424 11.35 5.55 -1.99
N LEU A 425 10.04 5.30 -1.87
CA LEU A 425 9.08 6.25 -1.33
C LEU A 425 9.19 6.35 0.21
N THR A 426 8.52 7.32 0.82
CA THR A 426 8.60 7.57 2.28
C THR A 426 7.63 6.72 3.11
N GLU A 427 6.69 6.07 2.45
CA GLU A 427 5.61 5.25 2.99
C GLU A 427 6.12 4.08 3.86
N PRO A 428 7.16 3.31 3.45
CA PRO A 428 7.73 2.25 4.29
C PRO A 428 8.22 2.75 5.64
N PHE A 429 8.77 3.97 5.71
CA PHE A 429 9.26 4.55 6.96
C PHE A 429 8.14 5.04 7.86
N GLY A 430 7.09 5.64 7.29
CA GLY A 430 5.86 5.97 8.02
C GLY A 430 5.20 4.71 8.60
N LEU A 431 5.13 3.64 7.80
CA LEU A 431 4.64 2.32 8.23
C LEU A 431 5.48 1.76 9.37
N PHE A 432 6.80 1.77 9.26
CA PHE A 432 7.72 1.29 10.31
C PHE A 432 7.43 1.94 11.67
N TRP A 433 7.37 3.27 11.73
CA TRP A 433 7.14 3.99 12.98
C TRP A 433 5.72 3.78 13.54
N ALA A 434 4.72 3.72 12.67
CA ALA A 434 3.34 3.44 13.06
C ALA A 434 3.15 2.01 13.57
N LEU A 435 3.85 1.02 12.99
CA LEU A 435 3.86 -0.35 13.49
C LEU A 435 4.54 -0.45 14.87
N LEU A 436 5.68 0.23 15.05
CA LEU A 436 6.37 0.27 16.34
C LEU A 436 5.55 0.90 17.46
N SER A 437 4.62 1.82 17.17
CA SER A 437 3.80 2.47 18.22
C SER A 437 2.70 1.56 18.79
N ILE A 438 2.26 0.54 18.03
CA ILE A 438 1.15 -0.35 18.43
C ILE A 438 1.40 -1.03 19.78
N PRO A 439 2.52 -1.73 20.03
CA PRO A 439 2.78 -2.38 21.31
C PRO A 439 2.71 -1.43 22.52
N PHE A 440 3.08 -0.16 22.33
CA PHE A 440 3.04 0.86 23.37
C PHE A 440 1.61 1.37 23.63
N PHE A 441 0.79 1.55 22.59
CA PHE A 441 -0.64 1.81 22.76
C PHE A 441 -1.33 0.66 23.48
N ILE A 442 -1.06 -0.58 23.07
CA ILE A 442 -1.60 -1.78 23.73
C ILE A 442 -1.24 -1.78 25.22
N LYS A 443 0.02 -1.47 25.55
CA LYS A 443 0.45 -1.35 26.95
C LYS A 443 -0.26 -0.22 27.67
N ALA A 444 -0.45 0.93 27.03
CA ALA A 444 -1.19 2.06 27.59
C ALA A 444 -2.66 1.69 27.90
N PHE A 445 -3.32 0.98 26.99
CA PHE A 445 -4.72 0.53 27.18
C PHE A 445 -4.85 -0.48 28.32
N ARG A 446 -3.90 -1.41 28.45
CA ARG A 446 -3.94 -2.49 29.45
C ARG A 446 -3.54 -2.04 30.84
N ASP A 447 -2.42 -1.33 30.94
CA ASP A 447 -1.79 -1.02 32.23
C ASP A 447 -2.11 0.41 32.71
N HIS A 448 -2.90 1.18 31.95
CA HIS A 448 -3.07 2.63 32.15
C HIS A 448 -1.73 3.37 32.29
N SER A 449 -0.70 2.91 31.55
CA SER A 449 0.67 3.42 31.66
C SER A 449 0.86 4.70 30.82
N VAL A 450 1.02 5.84 31.51
CA VAL A 450 1.29 7.14 30.86
C VAL A 450 2.58 7.11 30.03
N ASN A 451 3.64 6.48 30.56
CA ASN A 451 4.92 6.41 29.85
C ASN A 451 4.80 5.64 28.54
N ALA A 452 4.07 4.52 28.52
CA ALA A 452 3.82 3.79 27.29
C ALA A 452 2.99 4.63 26.31
N ALA A 453 1.97 5.35 26.80
CA ALA A 453 1.15 6.22 25.98
C ALA A 453 1.97 7.37 25.35
N LEU A 454 2.89 7.97 26.10
CA LEU A 454 3.81 9.02 25.63
C LEU A 454 4.80 8.49 24.57
N VAL A 455 5.36 7.28 24.74
CA VAL A 455 6.21 6.66 23.71
C VAL A 455 5.41 6.38 22.44
N ALA A 456 4.20 5.82 22.58
CA ALA A 456 3.32 5.55 21.44
C ALA A 456 2.98 6.83 20.67
N PHE A 457 2.70 7.92 21.41
CA PHE A 457 2.47 9.24 20.85
C PHE A 457 3.70 9.81 20.14
N ALA A 458 4.89 9.68 20.74
CA ALA A 458 6.15 10.09 20.11
C ALA A 458 6.38 9.35 18.78
N MET A 459 6.27 8.01 18.78
CA MET A 459 6.42 7.21 17.57
C MET A 459 5.38 7.53 16.50
N THR A 460 4.13 7.79 16.89
CA THR A 460 3.06 8.19 15.95
C THR A 460 3.32 9.58 15.38
N THR A 461 3.83 10.51 16.19
CA THR A 461 4.24 11.85 15.73
C THR A 461 5.39 11.73 14.74
N VAL A 462 6.43 10.94 15.05
CA VAL A 462 7.53 10.66 14.12
C VAL A 462 7.03 10.01 12.83
N ALA A 463 6.10 9.06 12.90
CA ALA A 463 5.49 8.42 11.73
C ALA A 463 4.81 9.44 10.80
N LEU A 464 3.97 10.30 11.37
CA LEU A 464 3.22 11.32 10.64
C LEU A 464 4.11 12.48 10.15
N THR A 465 5.22 12.78 10.82
CA THR A 465 6.21 13.75 10.31
C THR A 465 7.10 13.14 9.21
N THR A 466 7.40 11.84 9.29
CA THR A 466 8.17 11.10 8.26
C THR A 466 7.36 10.95 6.97
N ARG A 467 6.10 10.50 7.09
CA ARG A 467 5.13 10.44 6.01
C ARG A 467 3.84 11.10 6.49
N MET A 468 3.64 12.34 6.04
CA MET A 468 2.42 13.08 6.33
C MET A 468 1.20 12.29 5.84
N GLY A 469 0.27 12.07 6.76
CA GLY A 469 -1.01 11.43 6.51
C GLY A 469 -2.08 12.08 7.36
N SER A 470 -2.68 11.35 8.30
CA SER A 470 -3.67 11.93 9.21
C SER A 470 -3.05 12.89 10.24
N MET A 471 -2.65 14.09 9.82
CA MET A 471 -1.94 15.05 10.67
C MET A 471 -2.77 15.50 11.88
N PHE A 472 -4.11 15.54 11.78
CA PHE A 472 -4.97 15.83 12.93
C PHE A 472 -4.96 14.73 14.01
N THR A 473 -4.40 13.54 13.71
CA THR A 473 -4.21 12.51 14.73
C THR A 473 -3.26 12.96 15.83
N ILE A 474 -2.28 13.81 15.53
CA ILE A 474 -1.34 14.34 16.54
C ILE A 474 -2.09 15.14 17.62
N PRO A 475 -2.80 16.24 17.31
CA PRO A 475 -3.54 16.99 18.33
C PRO A 475 -4.64 16.14 18.99
N ALA A 476 -5.32 15.26 18.25
CA ALA A 476 -6.33 14.37 18.81
C ALA A 476 -5.77 13.42 19.88
N LEU A 477 -4.60 12.82 19.62
CA LEU A 477 -3.91 11.95 20.57
C LEU A 477 -3.32 12.73 21.75
N ALA A 478 -2.85 13.97 21.54
CA ALA A 478 -2.40 14.82 22.65
C ALA A 478 -3.56 15.13 23.62
N VAL A 479 -4.74 15.49 23.08
CA VAL A 479 -5.96 15.69 23.89
C VAL A 479 -6.35 14.39 24.61
N TRP A 480 -6.34 13.26 23.90
CA TRP A 480 -6.61 11.95 24.48
C TRP A 480 -5.67 11.63 25.65
N LEU A 481 -4.36 11.83 25.50
CA LEU A 481 -3.36 11.61 26.53
C LEU A 481 -3.65 12.42 27.80
N VAL A 482 -3.85 13.73 27.64
CA VAL A 482 -4.12 14.64 28.76
C VAL A 482 -5.41 14.25 29.46
N TRP A 483 -6.46 13.96 28.70
CA TRP A 483 -7.76 13.63 29.26
C TRP A 483 -7.77 12.30 29.99
N GLN A 484 -7.22 11.24 29.40
CA GLN A 484 -7.33 9.88 29.93
C GLN A 484 -6.33 9.55 31.04
N PHE A 485 -5.16 10.17 31.06
CA PHE A 485 -4.09 9.80 32.00
C PHE A 485 -3.82 10.82 33.10
N GLY A 486 -4.38 12.04 33.02
CA GLY A 486 -4.24 13.06 34.05
C GLY A 486 -5.27 12.93 35.17
N LYS A 487 -4.89 12.35 36.32
CA LYS A 487 -5.70 12.34 37.55
C LYS A 487 -5.59 13.68 38.29
N GLY A 488 -6.44 14.63 37.92
CA GLY A 488 -6.46 16.00 38.47
C GLY A 488 -5.68 17.02 37.64
N PRO A 489 -5.82 18.33 37.94
CA PRO A 489 -5.30 19.42 37.10
C PRO A 489 -3.78 19.39 36.95
N ALA A 490 -3.02 19.16 38.03
CA ALA A 490 -1.56 19.12 37.98
C ALA A 490 -1.03 17.97 37.10
N ALA A 491 -1.63 16.77 37.20
CA ALA A 491 -1.24 15.62 36.38
C ALA A 491 -1.60 15.83 34.89
N LYS A 492 -2.74 16.48 34.61
CA LYS A 492 -3.14 16.88 33.25
C LYS A 492 -2.14 17.87 32.65
N ILE A 493 -1.78 18.92 33.40
CA ILE A 493 -0.79 19.91 32.99
C ILE A 493 0.55 19.21 32.72
N ARG A 494 1.06 18.40 33.65
CA ARG A 494 2.33 17.67 33.46
C ARG A 494 2.31 16.80 32.21
N THR A 495 1.25 16.01 32.00
CA THR A 495 1.12 15.14 30.82
C THR A 495 1.04 15.96 29.54
N GLY A 496 0.30 17.08 29.57
CA GLY A 496 0.18 18.02 28.45
C GLY A 496 1.51 18.67 28.11
N THR A 497 2.25 19.15 29.10
CA THR A 497 3.60 19.72 28.92
C THR A 497 4.53 18.70 28.28
N ILE A 498 4.57 17.44 28.78
CA ILE A 498 5.44 16.41 28.19
C ILE A 498 5.02 16.09 26.75
N ALA A 499 3.72 15.97 26.47
CA ALA A 499 3.22 15.72 25.12
C ALA A 499 3.60 16.87 24.15
N ILE A 500 3.47 18.12 24.60
CA ILE A 500 3.91 19.30 23.84
C ILE A 500 5.43 19.28 23.64
N CYS A 501 6.22 18.95 24.66
CA CYS A 501 7.67 18.81 24.54
C CYS A 501 8.07 17.73 23.53
N ILE A 502 7.38 16.58 23.51
CA ILE A 502 7.59 15.53 22.51
C ILE A 502 7.30 16.06 21.11
N LEU A 503 6.15 16.71 20.93
CA LEU A 503 5.75 17.28 19.65
C LEU A 503 6.79 18.30 19.14
N LEU A 504 7.17 19.25 20.00
CA LEU A 504 8.19 20.24 19.70
C LEU A 504 9.54 19.58 19.42
N SER A 505 9.94 18.54 20.15
CA SER A 505 11.21 17.84 19.92
C SER A 505 11.27 17.18 18.55
N VAL A 506 10.17 16.55 18.10
CA VAL A 506 10.10 15.95 16.76
C VAL A 506 10.16 17.03 15.66
N PHE A 507 9.43 18.14 15.84
CA PHE A 507 9.49 19.25 14.89
C PHE A 507 10.85 19.95 14.86
N VAL A 508 11.47 20.16 16.04
CA VAL A 508 12.81 20.71 16.16
C VAL A 508 13.82 19.79 15.49
N LEU A 509 13.78 18.48 15.73
CA LEU A 509 14.65 17.52 15.04
C LEU A 509 14.45 17.60 13.52
N ASN A 510 13.20 17.59 13.04
CA ASN A 510 12.91 17.70 11.61
C ASN A 510 13.46 19.01 11.01
N SER A 511 13.30 20.14 11.72
CA SER A 511 13.83 21.45 11.30
C SER A 511 15.36 21.52 11.37
N LEU A 512 15.98 20.90 12.39
CA LEU A 512 17.44 20.82 12.53
C LEU A 512 18.04 20.00 11.39
N LEU A 513 17.46 18.85 11.07
CA LEU A 513 17.89 18.05 9.92
C LEU A 513 17.77 18.84 8.63
N GLN A 514 16.66 19.56 8.45
CA GLN A 514 16.47 20.42 7.29
C GLN A 514 17.55 21.51 7.20
N ARG A 515 17.82 22.22 8.29
CA ARG A 515 18.84 23.29 8.32
C ARG A 515 20.26 22.75 8.16
N ALA A 516 20.55 21.58 8.74
CA ALA A 516 21.87 20.96 8.67
C ALA A 516 22.22 20.48 7.27
N TYR A 517 21.21 20.08 6.48
CA TYR A 517 21.41 19.41 5.19
C TYR A 517 20.73 20.15 4.02
N ALA A 518 20.34 21.41 4.15
CA ALA A 518 19.83 22.22 3.03
C ALA A 518 20.91 23.12 2.44
N ARG A 519 20.88 23.33 1.11
CA ARG A 519 21.71 24.36 0.43
C ARG A 519 21.25 25.79 0.73
N GLY A 520 20.02 25.99 1.17
CA GLY A 520 19.42 27.29 1.44
C GLY A 520 18.08 27.17 2.15
N PRO A 521 17.36 28.29 2.36
CA PRO A 521 16.03 28.29 2.95
C PRO A 521 15.10 27.39 2.13
N SER A 522 14.48 26.42 2.79
CA SER A 522 13.46 25.55 2.20
C SER A 522 12.33 25.41 3.22
N PRO A 523 11.06 25.50 2.82
CA PRO A 523 9.96 25.24 3.74
C PRO A 523 9.78 23.73 3.93
N SER A 524 9.82 23.26 5.19
CA SER A 524 9.36 21.91 5.49
C SER A 524 7.90 21.80 5.06
N THR A 525 7.46 20.66 4.51
CA THR A 525 6.06 20.42 4.13
C THR A 525 5.53 21.17 2.90
N GLY A 526 6.41 21.68 2.01
CA GLY A 526 6.03 22.46 0.81
C GLY A 526 4.92 21.85 -0.06
N ASN A 527 4.78 20.51 -0.13
CA ASN A 527 3.70 19.84 -0.86
C ASN A 527 2.29 20.29 -0.41
N PHE A 528 2.11 20.62 0.87
CA PHE A 528 0.78 20.98 1.37
C PHE A 528 0.28 22.30 0.78
N ALA A 529 1.15 23.23 0.39
CA ALA A 529 0.75 24.49 -0.24
C ALA A 529 0.08 24.25 -1.61
N TYR A 530 0.59 23.30 -2.39
CA TYR A 530 0.01 22.88 -3.66
C TYR A 530 -1.38 22.26 -3.45
N VAL A 531 -1.49 21.31 -2.50
CA VAL A 531 -2.76 20.67 -2.14
C VAL A 531 -3.78 21.71 -1.66
N LEU A 532 -3.39 22.61 -0.76
CA LEU A 532 -4.29 23.62 -0.21
C LEU A 532 -4.76 24.61 -1.28
N CYS A 533 -3.88 24.99 -2.22
CA CYS A 533 -4.28 25.84 -3.32
C CYS A 533 -5.21 25.13 -4.30
N GLY A 534 -4.93 23.89 -4.70
CA GLY A 534 -5.83 23.09 -5.53
C GLY A 534 -7.21 22.92 -4.88
N LEU A 535 -7.24 22.64 -3.57
CA LEU A 535 -8.45 22.53 -2.77
C LEU A 535 -9.28 23.83 -2.81
N SER A 536 -8.63 25.00 -2.78
CA SER A 536 -9.30 26.32 -2.81
C SER A 536 -10.07 26.61 -4.11
N ILE A 537 -9.72 25.94 -5.21
CA ILE A 537 -10.36 26.09 -6.52
C ILE A 537 -11.08 24.81 -6.98
N GLY A 538 -11.14 23.78 -6.13
CA GLY A 538 -11.83 22.52 -6.44
C GLY A 538 -11.09 21.60 -7.41
N THR A 539 -9.77 21.70 -7.50
CA THR A 539 -8.91 20.88 -8.38
C THR A 539 -7.95 19.98 -7.57
N THR A 540 -6.97 19.37 -8.24
CA THR A 540 -5.83 18.61 -7.69
C THR A 540 -4.62 19.51 -7.39
N TRP A 541 -3.55 18.98 -6.81
CA TRP A 541 -2.35 19.73 -6.43
C TRP A 541 -1.75 20.62 -7.53
N ASP A 542 -1.83 20.19 -8.79
CA ASP A 542 -1.29 20.87 -9.97
C ASP A 542 -2.24 21.93 -10.55
N GLY A 543 -3.54 21.86 -10.24
CA GLY A 543 -4.55 22.69 -10.89
C GLY A 543 -4.42 24.18 -10.56
N CYS A 544 -3.95 24.52 -9.35
CA CYS A 544 -3.71 25.92 -8.98
C CYS A 544 -2.52 26.52 -9.74
N VAL A 545 -1.44 25.75 -9.92
CA VAL A 545 -0.28 26.16 -10.71
C VAL A 545 -0.71 26.48 -12.14
N LYS A 546 -1.45 25.56 -12.75
CA LYS A 546 -1.97 25.71 -14.13
C LYS A 546 -2.89 26.92 -14.27
N LYS A 547 -3.77 27.15 -13.30
CA LYS A 547 -4.65 28.32 -13.28
C LYS A 547 -3.85 29.62 -13.20
N LEU A 548 -2.90 29.72 -12.28
CA LEU A 548 -2.09 30.92 -12.09
C LEU A 548 -1.22 31.24 -13.31
N ALA A 549 -0.66 30.23 -13.97
CA ALA A 549 0.05 30.39 -15.24
C ALA A 549 -0.88 30.90 -16.36
N ALA A 550 -2.09 30.33 -16.48
CA ALA A 550 -3.08 30.78 -17.46
C ALA A 550 -3.60 32.21 -17.23
N GLU A 551 -3.56 32.68 -15.97
CA GLU A 551 -3.90 34.05 -15.58
C GLU A 551 -2.74 35.05 -15.78
N GLY A 552 -1.59 34.60 -16.30
CA GLY A 552 -0.40 35.44 -16.52
C GLY A 552 0.41 35.72 -15.26
N THR A 553 0.21 34.93 -14.20
CA THR A 553 0.96 35.02 -12.93
C THR A 553 1.60 33.67 -12.59
N PRO A 554 2.52 33.14 -13.42
CA PRO A 554 3.17 31.87 -13.15
C PRO A 554 3.91 31.91 -11.80
N ILE A 555 4.06 30.73 -11.19
CA ILE A 555 4.68 30.62 -9.87
C ILE A 555 6.20 30.60 -10.06
N GLU A 556 6.87 31.69 -9.66
CA GLU A 556 8.30 31.86 -9.85
C GLU A 556 9.09 31.89 -8.54
N GLY A 557 10.42 31.77 -8.62
CA GLY A 557 11.33 31.97 -7.49
C GLY A 557 11.67 30.71 -6.70
N SER A 558 12.26 30.91 -5.52
CA SER A 558 12.69 29.80 -4.65
C SER A 558 11.50 28.98 -4.14
N GLU A 559 11.72 27.73 -3.71
CA GLU A 559 10.65 26.90 -3.14
C GLU A 559 9.86 27.58 -2.01
N ASP A 560 10.51 28.46 -1.23
CA ASP A 560 9.84 29.28 -0.23
C ASP A 560 8.93 30.36 -0.84
N ASP A 561 9.40 31.05 -1.89
CA ASP A 561 8.60 32.03 -2.63
C ASP A 561 7.39 31.36 -3.28
N ARG A 562 7.58 30.19 -3.90
CA ARG A 562 6.51 29.40 -4.52
C ARG A 562 5.46 28.99 -3.49
N THR A 563 5.91 28.52 -2.32
CA THR A 563 5.05 28.15 -1.19
C THR A 563 4.24 29.35 -0.70
N ARG A 564 4.87 30.52 -0.53
CA ARG A 564 4.18 31.76 -0.13
C ARG A 564 3.15 32.22 -1.17
N GLN A 565 3.47 32.14 -2.46
CA GLN A 565 2.56 32.48 -3.55
C GLN A 565 1.34 31.56 -3.57
N LEU A 566 1.54 30.24 -3.43
CA LEU A 566 0.47 29.25 -3.37
C LEU A 566 -0.46 29.46 -2.16
N TYR A 567 0.10 29.72 -0.97
CA TYR A 567 -0.72 30.02 0.19
C TYR A 567 -1.51 31.33 0.03
N SER A 568 -0.89 32.37 -0.54
CA SER A 568 -1.57 33.63 -0.84
C SER A 568 -2.71 33.43 -1.84
N ALA A 569 -2.48 32.65 -2.90
CA ALA A 569 -3.50 32.29 -3.89
C ALA A 569 -4.63 31.48 -3.25
N ALA A 570 -4.32 30.47 -2.45
CA ALA A 570 -5.30 29.67 -1.72
C ALA A 570 -6.19 30.54 -0.84
N TRP A 571 -5.61 31.50 -0.12
CA TRP A 571 -6.35 32.42 0.74
C TRP A 571 -7.22 33.41 -0.03
N ARG A 572 -6.75 33.91 -1.19
CA ARG A 572 -7.56 34.74 -2.09
C ARG A 572 -8.77 33.96 -2.63
N ASN A 573 -8.54 32.76 -3.14
CA ASN A 573 -9.60 31.89 -3.68
C ASN A 573 -10.63 31.52 -2.60
N PHE A 574 -10.18 31.18 -1.40
CA PHE A 574 -11.06 30.89 -0.27
C PHE A 574 -11.93 32.10 0.12
N ARG A 575 -11.35 33.30 0.19
CA ARG A 575 -12.11 34.53 0.49
C ARG A 575 -13.11 34.88 -0.62
N ALA A 576 -12.76 34.62 -1.87
CA ALA A 576 -13.64 34.89 -3.00
C ALA A 576 -14.81 33.88 -3.07
N GLN A 577 -14.54 32.59 -2.86
CA GLN A 577 -15.53 31.51 -3.03
C GLN A 577 -15.35 30.39 -1.98
N PRO A 578 -15.70 30.63 -0.71
CA PRO A 578 -15.51 29.63 0.36
C PRO A 578 -16.32 28.35 0.14
N GLY A 579 -17.44 28.44 -0.60
CA GLY A 579 -18.28 27.29 -0.95
C GLY A 579 -17.55 26.22 -1.75
N THR A 580 -16.61 26.60 -2.63
CA THR A 580 -15.82 25.65 -3.43
C THR A 580 -14.92 24.79 -2.54
N PHE A 581 -14.24 25.44 -1.59
CA PHE A 581 -13.39 24.78 -0.61
C PHE A 581 -14.20 23.81 0.26
N ILE A 582 -15.34 24.26 0.83
CA ILE A 582 -16.19 23.41 1.68
C ILE A 582 -16.73 22.22 0.91
N ARG A 583 -17.26 22.43 -0.31
CA ARG A 583 -17.74 21.35 -1.17
C ARG A 583 -16.63 20.33 -1.42
N ARG A 584 -15.41 20.79 -1.73
CA ARG A 584 -14.28 19.91 -2.00
C ARG A 584 -13.84 19.10 -0.77
N LEU A 585 -13.93 19.67 0.44
CA LEU A 585 -13.73 18.91 1.69
C LEU A 585 -14.76 17.78 1.83
N THR A 586 -16.03 18.07 1.55
CA THR A 586 -17.11 17.08 1.60
C THR A 586 -16.91 15.98 0.55
N ASP A 587 -16.59 16.35 -0.69
CA ASP A 587 -16.30 15.40 -1.77
C ASP A 587 -15.14 14.47 -1.41
N SER A 588 -14.09 15.01 -0.79
CA SER A 588 -12.92 14.26 -0.35
C SER A 588 -13.24 13.29 0.79
N ALA A 589 -14.05 13.73 1.76
CA ALA A 589 -14.54 12.87 2.83
C ALA A 589 -15.44 11.75 2.30
N GLN A 590 -16.29 12.04 1.30
CA GLN A 590 -17.12 11.06 0.62
C GLN A 590 -16.26 10.07 -0.18
N ALA A 591 -15.24 10.55 -0.90
CA ALA A 591 -14.29 9.70 -1.61
C ALA A 591 -13.59 8.75 -0.64
N PHE A 592 -13.11 9.24 0.51
CA PHE A 592 -12.56 8.40 1.57
C PHE A 592 -13.58 7.36 2.04
N ALA A 593 -14.80 7.75 2.42
CA ALA A 593 -15.80 6.83 2.93
C ALA A 593 -16.22 5.75 1.92
N THR A 594 -16.19 6.05 0.63
CA THR A 594 -16.59 5.14 -0.45
C THR A 594 -15.46 4.22 -0.90
N GLN A 595 -14.22 4.71 -0.96
CA GLN A 595 -13.06 3.95 -1.45
C GLN A 595 -12.34 3.19 -0.34
N PHE A 596 -12.30 3.72 0.88
CA PHE A 596 -11.58 3.10 1.99
C PHE A 596 -11.98 1.65 2.29
N PRO A 597 -13.28 1.27 2.27
CA PRO A 597 -13.66 -0.13 2.45
C PRO A 597 -13.04 -1.07 1.42
N GLU A 598 -12.75 -0.61 0.21
CA GLU A 598 -12.05 -1.43 -0.77
C GLU A 598 -10.55 -1.50 -0.46
N VAL A 599 -9.94 -0.35 -0.16
CA VAL A 599 -8.51 -0.20 0.15
C VAL A 599 -8.09 -1.06 1.34
N ILE A 600 -8.89 -1.14 2.40
CA ILE A 600 -8.50 -1.93 3.59
C ILE A 600 -8.34 -3.42 3.26
N TRP A 601 -9.12 -3.94 2.30
CA TRP A 601 -9.07 -5.35 1.92
C TRP A 601 -8.18 -5.60 0.69
N ARG A 602 -8.09 -4.66 -0.26
CA ARG A 602 -7.28 -4.83 -1.49
C ARG A 602 -5.86 -4.28 -1.37
N GLY A 603 -5.60 -3.44 -0.37
CA GLY A 603 -4.37 -2.67 -0.28
C GLY A 603 -4.42 -1.44 -1.19
N TYR A 604 -3.24 -0.88 -1.45
CA TYR A 604 -3.10 0.24 -2.39
C TYR A 604 -2.94 -0.22 -3.84
N GLY A 605 -2.30 -1.37 -4.07
CA GLY A 605 -2.13 -1.94 -5.41
C GLY A 605 -3.48 -2.30 -6.04
N ARG A 606 -3.55 -2.18 -7.38
CA ARG A 606 -4.73 -2.58 -8.18
C ARG A 606 -4.83 -4.11 -8.30
N ILE A 607 -4.92 -4.80 -7.17
CA ILE A 607 -5.05 -6.27 -7.11
C ILE A 607 -6.54 -6.60 -7.03
N ASN A 608 -7.01 -7.39 -7.99
CA ASN A 608 -8.34 -7.95 -7.90
C ASN A 608 -8.39 -8.96 -6.75
N ALA A 609 -9.04 -8.60 -5.64
CA ALA A 609 -9.31 -9.54 -4.56
C ALA A 609 -9.93 -10.83 -5.12
N PRO A 610 -9.46 -12.01 -4.70
CA PRO A 610 -9.99 -13.28 -5.20
C PRO A 610 -11.50 -13.42 -4.96
N ASP A 611 -12.22 -14.06 -5.89
CA ASP A 611 -13.67 -14.28 -5.76
C ASP A 611 -14.05 -15.11 -4.52
N TRP A 612 -13.13 -15.95 -4.02
CA TRP A 612 -13.32 -16.73 -2.79
C TRP A 612 -13.11 -15.93 -1.50
N LEU A 613 -12.56 -14.71 -1.57
CA LEU A 613 -12.41 -13.86 -0.40
C LEU A 613 -13.80 -13.40 0.05
N LEU A 614 -14.26 -13.92 1.19
CA LEU A 614 -15.53 -13.54 1.78
C LEU A 614 -15.44 -12.17 2.48
N ARG A 615 -14.99 -11.14 1.76
CA ARG A 615 -14.74 -9.77 2.27
C ARG A 615 -15.90 -9.24 3.12
N ASN A 616 -17.12 -9.45 2.63
CA ASN A 616 -18.34 -9.00 3.28
C ASN A 616 -18.56 -9.71 4.62
N VAL A 617 -18.29 -11.02 4.66
CA VAL A 617 -18.35 -11.82 5.90
C VAL A 617 -17.24 -11.39 6.86
N LEU A 618 -16.00 -11.22 6.39
CA LEU A 618 -14.90 -10.75 7.21
C LEU A 618 -15.15 -9.35 7.78
N THR A 619 -15.76 -8.45 6.99
CA THR A 619 -16.19 -7.13 7.45
C THR A 619 -17.30 -7.25 8.49
N ALA A 620 -18.32 -8.07 8.24
CA ALA A 620 -19.41 -8.34 9.17
C ALA A 620 -18.88 -8.86 10.51
N MET A 621 -17.97 -9.81 10.46
CA MET A 621 -17.31 -10.37 11.63
C MET A 621 -16.50 -9.31 12.37
N ALA A 622 -15.67 -8.54 11.65
CA ALA A 622 -14.87 -7.49 12.26
C ALA A 622 -15.75 -6.46 12.99
N LEU A 623 -16.81 -5.99 12.35
CA LEU A 623 -17.75 -5.05 12.95
C LEU A 623 -18.50 -5.67 14.13
N THR A 624 -18.94 -6.93 14.02
CA THR A 624 -19.66 -7.62 15.11
C THR A 624 -18.78 -7.83 16.33
N GLY A 625 -17.56 -8.33 16.14
CA GLY A 625 -16.62 -8.52 17.24
C GLY A 625 -16.14 -7.21 17.83
N PHE A 626 -16.02 -6.16 17.02
CA PHE A 626 -15.73 -4.82 17.50
C PHE A 626 -16.87 -4.28 18.37
N LEU A 627 -18.12 -4.32 17.91
CA LEU A 627 -19.29 -3.87 18.67
C LEU A 627 -19.44 -4.66 19.97
N TYR A 628 -19.26 -5.99 19.92
CA TYR A 628 -19.28 -6.82 21.11
C TYR A 628 -18.15 -6.46 22.08
N GLY A 629 -16.92 -6.29 21.56
CA GLY A 629 -15.75 -5.90 22.34
C GLY A 629 -15.92 -4.53 22.99
N ALA A 630 -16.46 -3.56 22.25
CA ALA A 630 -16.79 -2.23 22.73
C ALA A 630 -17.84 -2.28 23.86
N ALA A 631 -18.90 -3.07 23.68
CA ALA A 631 -19.98 -3.17 24.66
C ALA A 631 -19.58 -3.91 25.95
N ARG A 632 -18.65 -4.87 25.89
CA ARG A 632 -18.35 -5.76 27.04
C ARG A 632 -16.95 -5.64 27.63
N ARG A 633 -15.97 -5.13 26.87
CA ARG A 633 -14.54 -5.25 27.24
C ARG A 633 -13.77 -3.94 27.12
N ALA A 634 -14.18 -3.02 26.26
CA ALA A 634 -13.43 -1.79 26.04
C ALA A 634 -13.58 -0.87 27.27
N ASN A 635 -12.43 -0.41 27.77
CA ASN A 635 -12.42 0.64 28.78
C ASN A 635 -12.65 2.01 28.09
N ALA A 636 -13.05 3.01 28.88
CA ALA A 636 -13.28 4.37 28.37
C ALA A 636 -12.04 4.94 27.65
N VAL A 637 -10.83 4.54 28.09
CA VAL A 637 -9.56 4.95 27.48
C VAL A 637 -9.45 4.46 26.03
N GLU A 638 -9.74 3.20 25.78
CA GLU A 638 -9.71 2.60 24.43
C GLU A 638 -10.83 3.15 23.54
N LEU A 639 -12.06 3.27 24.06
CA LEU A 639 -13.18 3.82 23.28
C LEU A 639 -12.91 5.26 22.83
N THR A 640 -12.44 6.11 23.75
CA THR A 640 -12.11 7.51 23.41
C THR A 640 -10.92 7.61 22.48
N PHE A 641 -9.92 6.71 22.58
CA PHE A 641 -8.83 6.62 21.62
C PHE A 641 -9.36 6.36 20.21
N TRP A 642 -10.16 5.30 20.02
CA TRP A 642 -10.66 4.94 18.70
C TRP A 642 -11.57 6.01 18.09
N THR A 643 -12.44 6.62 18.89
CA THR A 643 -13.30 7.72 18.45
C THR A 643 -12.48 8.92 17.98
N LEU A 644 -11.50 9.36 18.77
CA LEU A 644 -10.66 10.51 18.42
C LEU A 644 -9.75 10.20 17.22
N LEU A 645 -9.21 8.98 17.14
CA LEU A 645 -8.41 8.54 16.00
C LEU A 645 -9.23 8.57 14.72
N TRP A 646 -10.39 7.93 14.67
CA TRP A 646 -11.22 7.90 13.45
C TRP A 646 -11.76 9.29 13.07
N ALA A 647 -12.18 10.09 14.04
CA ALA A 647 -12.56 11.48 13.79
C ALA A 647 -11.39 12.25 13.15
N SER A 648 -10.18 12.10 13.68
CA SER A 648 -8.99 12.76 13.13
C SER A 648 -8.60 12.27 11.74
N ILE A 649 -8.79 10.96 11.44
CA ILE A 649 -8.55 10.38 10.12
C ILE A 649 -9.55 10.95 9.12
N VAL A 650 -10.84 10.96 9.43
CA VAL A 650 -11.87 11.51 8.53
C VAL A 650 -11.62 13.00 8.24
N VAL A 651 -11.32 13.78 9.28
CA VAL A 651 -11.03 15.22 9.14
C VAL A 651 -9.72 15.46 8.38
N SER A 652 -8.72 14.59 8.50
CA SER A 652 -7.50 14.72 7.70
C SER A 652 -7.74 14.31 6.25
N SER A 653 -8.48 13.22 6.02
CA SER A 653 -8.81 12.72 4.69
C SER A 653 -9.62 13.73 3.88
N SER A 654 -10.48 14.53 4.51
CA SER A 654 -11.19 15.61 3.81
C SER A 654 -10.24 16.65 3.19
N LEU A 655 -9.03 16.81 3.72
CA LEU A 655 -8.01 17.74 3.20
C LEU A 655 -7.06 17.12 2.17
N ILE A 656 -6.74 15.83 2.27
CA ILE A 656 -5.61 15.25 1.52
C ILE A 656 -5.99 14.08 0.60
N TYR A 657 -7.18 13.48 0.80
CA TYR A 657 -7.50 12.21 0.15
C TYR A 657 -7.80 12.37 -1.35
N PHE A 658 -8.30 13.52 -1.80
CA PHE A 658 -8.61 13.74 -3.22
C PHE A 658 -7.37 13.74 -4.13
N ASP A 659 -6.19 13.94 -3.56
CA ASP A 659 -4.96 14.17 -4.30
C ASP A 659 -4.23 12.85 -4.60
N ASP A 660 -3.92 12.08 -3.55
CA ASP A 660 -3.13 10.85 -3.64
C ASP A 660 -3.89 9.64 -3.04
N GLY A 661 -5.19 9.80 -2.79
CA GLY A 661 -6.06 8.74 -2.30
C GLY A 661 -5.56 8.09 -1.01
N ALA A 662 -5.64 6.77 -0.96
CA ALA A 662 -5.21 5.98 0.19
C ALA A 662 -3.70 5.98 0.46
N ARG A 663 -2.85 6.35 -0.49
CA ARG A 663 -1.39 6.46 -0.27
C ARG A 663 -1.06 7.58 0.70
N SER A 664 -1.84 8.66 0.68
CA SER A 664 -1.73 9.74 1.67
C SER A 664 -1.85 9.26 3.12
N LEU A 665 -2.59 8.17 3.36
CA LEU A 665 -2.84 7.63 4.70
C LEU A 665 -1.89 6.49 5.12
N ALA A 666 -0.76 6.31 4.43
CA ALA A 666 0.16 5.19 4.69
C ALA A 666 0.60 5.08 6.15
N ALA A 667 0.99 6.20 6.78
CA ALA A 667 1.39 6.21 8.20
C ALA A 667 0.23 5.95 9.17
N SER A 668 -1.03 6.12 8.73
CA SER A 668 -2.23 5.84 9.52
C SER A 668 -2.76 4.41 9.29
N HIS A 669 -2.35 3.76 8.20
CA HIS A 669 -2.86 2.45 7.80
C HIS A 669 -2.68 1.36 8.87
N PRO A 670 -1.54 1.23 9.58
CA PRO A 670 -1.41 0.23 10.63
C PRO A 670 -2.43 0.38 11.75
N MET A 671 -2.81 1.60 12.12
CA MET A 671 -3.86 1.81 13.14
C MET A 671 -5.26 1.46 12.62
N MET A 672 -5.52 1.74 11.34
CA MET A 672 -6.76 1.32 10.68
C MET A 672 -6.84 -0.21 10.59
N ALA A 673 -5.76 -0.87 10.16
CA ALA A 673 -5.65 -2.33 10.13
C ALA A 673 -5.85 -2.95 11.52
N LEU A 674 -5.24 -2.36 12.56
CA LEU A 674 -5.44 -2.77 13.94
C LEU A 674 -6.92 -2.71 14.33
N PHE A 675 -7.60 -1.59 14.07
CA PHE A 675 -9.01 -1.43 14.40
C PHE A 675 -9.90 -2.55 13.83
N PHE A 676 -9.74 -2.90 12.55
CA PHE A 676 -10.51 -4.00 11.93
C PHE A 676 -10.10 -5.36 12.50
N ALA A 677 -8.81 -5.58 12.74
CA ALA A 677 -8.31 -6.81 13.32
C ALA A 677 -8.81 -7.07 14.76
N LEU A 678 -9.08 -6.03 15.55
CA LEU A 678 -9.68 -6.17 16.89
C LEU A 678 -11.06 -6.84 16.86
N GLY A 679 -11.77 -6.70 15.75
CA GLY A 679 -13.03 -7.38 15.51
C GLY A 679 -12.92 -8.91 15.44
N MET A 680 -11.71 -9.44 15.28
CA MET A 680 -11.43 -10.88 15.27
C MET A 680 -10.87 -11.40 16.61
N SER A 681 -11.06 -10.63 17.68
CA SER A 681 -10.53 -10.96 19.01
C SER A 681 -11.20 -12.17 19.67
N ASN A 682 -10.43 -12.86 20.51
CA ASN A 682 -10.95 -13.94 21.35
C ASN A 682 -11.81 -13.35 22.49
N LEU A 683 -13.11 -13.66 22.46
CA LEU A 683 -14.10 -13.16 23.42
C LEU A 683 -14.07 -13.86 24.79
N ALA A 684 -13.35 -14.99 24.90
CA ALA A 684 -13.23 -15.75 26.15
C ALA A 684 -11.97 -15.38 26.94
N GLN A 685 -10.92 -14.93 26.25
CA GLN A 685 -9.62 -14.70 26.88
C GLN A 685 -9.69 -13.58 27.93
N LEU A 686 -9.36 -13.88 29.17
CA LEU A 686 -9.13 -12.88 30.20
C LEU A 686 -7.80 -12.16 29.92
N PRO A 687 -7.68 -10.87 30.23
CA PRO A 687 -6.42 -10.16 30.07
C PRO A 687 -5.33 -10.90 30.85
N ALA A 688 -4.28 -11.36 30.16
CA ALA A 688 -3.15 -11.96 30.84
C ALA A 688 -2.64 -11.00 31.93
N LYS A 689 -2.38 -11.52 33.14
CA LYS A 689 -1.84 -10.71 34.24
C LYS A 689 -0.58 -10.00 33.78
N SER A 690 -0.56 -8.68 33.99
CA SER A 690 0.54 -7.81 33.62
C SER A 690 1.80 -8.22 34.40
N THR A 691 2.82 -8.75 33.73
CA THR A 691 4.15 -8.89 34.33
C THR A 691 4.79 -7.51 34.44
N SER A 692 5.35 -7.18 35.61
CA SER A 692 6.07 -5.93 35.90
C SER A 692 7.03 -5.54 34.76
N ARG A 693 6.67 -4.53 33.95
CA ARG A 693 7.37 -4.12 32.70
C ARG A 693 7.46 -2.61 32.55
N SER A 694 8.15 -1.93 33.46
CA SER A 694 8.66 -0.56 33.21
C SER A 694 9.68 -0.52 32.06
N GLN A 695 10.35 -1.65 31.80
CA GLN A 695 11.41 -1.79 30.79
C GLN A 695 10.96 -1.48 29.37
N LEU A 696 9.72 -1.82 28.97
CA LEU A 696 9.28 -1.64 27.58
C LEU A 696 9.30 -0.17 27.18
N ALA A 697 8.65 0.70 27.97
CA ALA A 697 8.61 2.13 27.69
C ALA A 697 10.03 2.74 27.68
N ARG A 698 10.89 2.32 28.62
CA ARG A 698 12.29 2.75 28.65
C ARG A 698 13.03 2.37 27.37
N ASN A 699 12.90 1.12 26.90
CA ASN A 699 13.52 0.67 25.67
C ASN A 699 12.98 1.42 24.44
N GLY A 700 11.68 1.76 24.44
CA GLY A 700 11.08 2.61 23.40
C GLY A 700 11.67 4.02 23.36
N PHE A 701 11.87 4.66 24.52
CA PHE A 701 12.57 5.96 24.60
C PHE A 701 14.03 5.86 24.13
N VAL A 702 14.76 4.83 24.56
CA VAL A 702 16.15 4.60 24.13
C VAL A 702 16.20 4.40 22.60
N GLY A 703 15.26 3.64 22.04
CA GLY A 703 15.16 3.43 20.59
C GLY A 703 14.90 4.73 19.82
N LEU A 704 14.01 5.60 20.31
CA LEU A 704 13.75 6.91 19.70
C LEU A 704 14.99 7.82 19.73
N ILE A 705 15.70 7.85 20.87
CA ILE A 705 16.94 8.63 21.01
C ILE A 705 18.03 8.09 20.09
N ALA A 706 18.23 6.77 20.06
CA ALA A 706 19.20 6.13 19.18
C ALA A 706 18.89 6.42 17.70
N ALA A 707 17.63 6.36 17.29
CA ALA A 707 17.22 6.70 15.93
C ALA A 707 17.49 8.19 15.60
N ALA A 708 17.17 9.10 16.51
CA ALA A 708 17.47 10.53 16.34
C ALA A 708 18.98 10.78 16.20
N MET A 709 19.81 10.12 17.02
CA MET A 709 21.26 10.18 16.91
C MET A 709 21.75 9.64 15.55
N LEU A 710 21.24 8.49 15.10
CA LEU A 710 21.59 7.93 13.79
C LEU A 710 21.20 8.88 12.64
N PHE A 711 20.00 9.47 12.70
CA PHE A 711 19.51 10.40 11.68
C PHE A 711 20.35 11.68 11.58
N VAL A 712 20.94 12.13 12.67
CA VAL A 712 21.83 13.30 12.67
C VAL A 712 23.26 12.89 12.31
N CYS A 713 23.81 11.84 12.92
CA CYS A 713 25.22 11.51 12.83
C CYS A 713 25.59 10.76 11.55
N VAL A 714 24.77 9.81 11.09
CA VAL A 714 25.15 8.96 9.95
C VAL A 714 25.27 9.75 8.64
N PRO A 715 24.33 10.65 8.27
CA PRO A 715 24.52 11.46 7.07
C PRO A 715 25.81 12.29 7.16
N TRP A 716 26.07 12.94 8.30
CA TRP A 716 27.31 13.68 8.52
C TRP A 716 28.57 12.81 8.36
N ILE A 717 28.59 11.61 8.97
CA ILE A 717 29.69 10.63 8.83
C ILE A 717 29.85 10.21 7.37
N ALA A 718 28.74 9.88 6.70
CA ALA A 718 28.72 9.43 5.33
C ALA A 718 29.30 10.49 4.39
N HIS A 719 28.95 11.76 4.55
CA HIS A 719 29.56 12.83 3.75
C HIS A 719 31.03 13.04 4.09
N ARG A 720 31.37 13.15 5.38
CA ARG A 720 32.71 13.54 5.84
C ARG A 720 33.78 12.49 5.56
N PHE A 721 33.43 11.21 5.68
CA PHE A 721 34.38 10.10 5.57
C PHE A 721 34.20 9.26 4.31
N SER A 722 33.27 9.62 3.42
CA SER A 722 33.12 8.88 2.18
C SER A 722 34.29 9.16 1.23
N PRO A 723 34.88 8.11 0.62
CA PRO A 723 35.87 8.26 -0.43
C PRO A 723 35.30 8.97 -1.68
N ILE A 724 33.97 9.10 -1.76
CA ILE A 724 33.28 9.85 -2.80
C ILE A 724 33.77 11.30 -2.85
N SER A 725 34.05 11.94 -1.71
CA SER A 725 34.49 13.34 -1.68
C SER A 725 35.80 13.57 -2.46
N ALA A 726 36.79 12.70 -2.28
CA ALA A 726 38.05 12.74 -3.03
C ALA A 726 37.81 12.54 -4.52
N LEU A 727 36.93 11.59 -4.86
CA LEU A 727 36.57 11.27 -6.23
C LEU A 727 35.84 12.43 -6.92
N VAL A 728 34.89 13.08 -6.24
CA VAL A 728 34.19 14.29 -6.69
C VAL A 728 35.18 15.43 -6.96
N SER A 729 36.16 15.63 -6.09
CA SER A 729 37.15 16.71 -6.23
C SER A 729 38.11 16.54 -7.40
N ALA A 730 38.30 15.31 -7.89
CA ALA A 730 39.18 15.01 -9.00
C ALA A 730 38.48 15.07 -10.36
N ILE A 731 37.14 15.16 -10.39
CA ILE A 731 36.36 15.19 -11.63
C ILE A 731 36.45 16.58 -12.30
N PRO A 732 36.76 16.65 -13.60
CA PRO A 732 36.76 17.91 -14.32
C PRO A 732 35.35 18.50 -14.42
N LEU A 733 35.25 19.82 -14.58
CA LEU A 733 33.98 20.48 -14.86
C LEU A 733 33.34 19.84 -16.12
N PRO A 734 32.11 19.31 -16.02
CA PRO A 734 31.48 18.63 -17.15
C PRO A 734 31.19 19.62 -18.29
N LYS A 735 31.38 19.17 -19.53
CA LYS A 735 30.97 19.93 -20.72
C LYS A 735 29.45 19.81 -20.93
N PRO A 736 28.82 20.72 -21.71
CA PRO A 736 27.46 20.50 -22.19
C PRO A 736 27.40 19.16 -22.93
N ASN A 737 26.51 18.26 -22.51
CA ASN A 737 26.39 16.87 -22.99
C ASN A 737 27.41 15.86 -22.47
N GLU A 738 28.18 16.17 -21.43
CA GLU A 738 29.03 15.19 -20.75
C GLU A 738 28.61 15.09 -19.29
N THR A 739 28.70 13.90 -18.69
CA THR A 739 28.46 13.72 -17.25
C THR A 739 29.32 12.60 -16.66
N PHE A 740 29.59 12.71 -15.36
CA PHE A 740 30.24 11.68 -14.58
C PHE A 740 29.24 11.07 -13.61
N VAL A 741 29.07 9.75 -13.65
CA VAL A 741 28.14 9.03 -12.78
C VAL A 741 28.84 7.95 -11.98
N PHE A 742 28.30 7.58 -10.82
CA PHE A 742 28.82 6.44 -10.08
C PHE A 742 28.55 5.13 -10.82
N GLY A 743 29.53 4.24 -10.84
CA GLY A 743 29.41 2.87 -11.33
C GLY A 743 29.31 1.83 -10.23
N GLY A 744 29.38 0.56 -10.64
CA GLY A 744 29.39 -0.59 -9.75
C GLY A 744 28.14 -0.72 -8.87
N HIS A 745 28.33 -0.99 -7.57
CA HIS A 745 27.23 -1.22 -6.64
C HIS A 745 26.41 0.03 -6.29
N ARG A 746 26.87 1.23 -6.69
CA ARG A 746 26.16 2.51 -6.50
C ARG A 746 25.16 2.82 -7.61
N MET A 747 25.20 2.03 -8.67
CA MET A 747 24.28 2.06 -9.80
C MET A 747 23.26 0.92 -9.65
N SER A 748 22.03 1.14 -10.08
CA SER A 748 20.99 0.12 -10.13
C SER A 748 20.27 0.14 -11.47
N GLY A 749 19.86 -1.02 -11.96
CA GLY A 749 19.22 -1.12 -13.27
C GLY A 749 19.28 -2.53 -13.81
N PHE A 750 18.97 -2.66 -15.10
CA PHE A 750 18.93 -3.92 -15.82
C PHE A 750 19.71 -3.83 -17.13
N LEU A 751 20.35 -4.93 -17.50
CA LEU A 751 20.76 -5.23 -18.87
C LEU A 751 19.56 -5.85 -19.60
N VAL A 752 19.08 -5.19 -20.65
CA VAL A 752 17.99 -5.68 -21.49
C VAL A 752 18.58 -6.42 -22.68
N VAL A 753 18.23 -7.69 -22.82
CA VAL A 753 18.73 -8.59 -23.87
C VAL A 753 17.59 -9.07 -24.78
N GLU A 754 17.93 -9.67 -25.91
CA GLU A 754 16.93 -10.31 -26.79
C GLU A 754 16.23 -11.48 -26.07
N ASP A 755 14.97 -11.76 -26.43
CA ASP A 755 14.14 -12.79 -25.78
C ASP A 755 14.71 -14.22 -25.95
N ASN A 756 15.55 -14.45 -26.95
CA ASN A 756 16.19 -15.74 -27.24
C ASN A 756 17.58 -15.88 -26.61
N GLN A 757 18.14 -14.82 -26.02
CA GLN A 757 19.46 -14.86 -25.37
C GLN A 757 19.31 -15.29 -23.91
N PRO A 758 20.16 -16.18 -23.39
CA PRO A 758 20.09 -16.56 -21.98
C PRO A 758 20.36 -15.35 -21.08
N LEU A 759 19.57 -15.21 -20.01
CA LEU A 759 19.84 -14.22 -18.97
C LEU A 759 21.19 -14.51 -18.31
N ARG A 760 21.88 -13.44 -17.93
CA ARG A 760 23.16 -13.49 -17.24
C ARG A 760 22.94 -13.48 -15.73
N ASP A 761 23.62 -14.38 -15.02
CA ASP A 761 23.53 -14.46 -13.56
C ASP A 761 24.39 -13.38 -12.86
N ASP A 762 25.48 -12.94 -13.49
CA ASP A 762 26.49 -12.02 -12.95
C ASP A 762 26.13 -10.53 -13.12
N VAL A 763 25.07 -10.25 -13.88
CA VAL A 763 24.55 -8.90 -14.15
C VAL A 763 23.02 -8.92 -14.02
N PRO A 764 22.35 -7.95 -13.37
CA PRO A 764 20.90 -7.90 -13.36
C PRO A 764 20.40 -7.78 -14.81
N SER A 765 19.71 -8.80 -15.31
CA SER A 765 19.30 -8.86 -16.72
C SER A 765 17.83 -9.23 -16.88
N LEU A 766 17.22 -8.73 -17.96
CA LEU A 766 15.83 -8.98 -18.34
C LEU A 766 15.75 -9.22 -19.86
N HIS A 767 14.80 -10.05 -20.27
CA HIS A 767 14.43 -10.13 -21.68
C HIS A 767 13.68 -8.85 -22.10
N LEU A 768 13.75 -8.52 -23.38
CA LEU A 768 13.06 -7.37 -23.94
C LEU A 768 11.55 -7.42 -23.67
N ALA A 769 10.91 -8.57 -23.84
CA ALA A 769 9.48 -8.72 -23.59
C ALA A 769 9.09 -8.42 -22.14
N ASP A 770 9.90 -8.85 -21.17
CA ASP A 770 9.67 -8.58 -19.75
C ASP A 770 9.88 -7.10 -19.43
N PHE A 771 10.96 -6.50 -19.98
CA PHE A 771 11.22 -5.07 -19.85
C PHE A 771 10.08 -4.23 -20.45
N ASP A 772 9.63 -4.57 -21.64
CA ASP A 772 8.51 -3.89 -22.30
C ASP A 772 7.21 -4.01 -21.48
N ALA A 773 6.93 -5.20 -20.93
CA ALA A 773 5.78 -5.39 -20.06
C ALA A 773 5.88 -4.56 -18.76
N ILE A 774 7.09 -4.42 -18.18
CA ILE A 774 7.34 -3.53 -17.04
C ILE A 774 7.09 -2.06 -17.44
N ILE A 775 7.63 -1.61 -18.58
CA ILE A 775 7.48 -0.25 -19.08
C ILE A 775 6.01 0.06 -19.38
N THR A 776 5.31 -0.85 -20.04
CA THR A 776 3.87 -0.75 -20.32
C THR A 776 3.06 -0.69 -19.01
N GLN A 777 3.33 -1.57 -18.05
CA GLN A 777 2.64 -1.57 -16.76
C GLN A 777 2.89 -0.25 -16.01
N SER A 778 4.14 0.22 -16.03
CA SER A 778 4.61 1.43 -15.35
C SER A 778 3.87 2.70 -15.82
N GLY A 779 3.44 2.72 -17.09
CA GLY A 779 2.86 3.88 -17.74
C GLY A 779 3.86 5.02 -17.95
N VAL A 780 5.16 4.77 -17.77
CA VAL A 780 6.18 5.83 -17.78
C VAL A 780 6.44 6.39 -19.18
N GLU A 781 6.09 5.65 -20.24
CA GLU A 781 6.16 6.15 -21.61
C GLU A 781 5.24 7.35 -21.86
N GLN A 782 4.26 7.62 -20.98
CA GLN A 782 3.47 8.85 -21.08
C GLN A 782 4.34 10.11 -20.93
N TYR A 783 5.46 10.03 -20.20
CA TYR A 783 6.36 11.14 -19.94
C TYR A 783 7.36 11.36 -21.09
N GLN A 784 7.97 10.28 -21.59
CA GLN A 784 8.94 10.33 -22.67
C GLN A 784 9.00 8.94 -23.34
N GLU A 785 9.16 8.88 -24.66
CA GLU A 785 9.23 7.60 -25.40
C GLU A 785 10.46 6.80 -24.96
N LEU A 786 10.30 5.52 -24.63
CA LEU A 786 11.43 4.67 -24.21
C LEU A 786 11.58 3.44 -25.10
N VAL A 787 10.53 2.64 -25.22
CA VAL A 787 10.47 1.42 -26.02
C VAL A 787 9.67 1.66 -27.31
N HIS A 788 8.58 2.42 -27.23
CA HIS A 788 7.70 2.69 -28.36
C HIS A 788 7.81 4.13 -28.85
N PRO A 789 7.87 4.37 -30.19
CA PRO A 789 7.84 3.39 -31.29
C PRO A 789 9.23 2.88 -31.71
N MET A 790 10.31 3.30 -31.05
CA MET A 790 11.68 2.96 -31.43
C MET A 790 12.42 2.39 -30.24
N LEU A 791 12.94 1.18 -30.42
CA LEU A 791 13.70 0.47 -29.42
C LEU A 791 15.18 0.91 -29.44
N PRO A 792 15.83 1.09 -28.27
CA PRO A 792 17.28 1.21 -28.21
C PRO A 792 17.97 -0.04 -28.80
N PRO A 793 19.18 0.08 -29.39
CA PRO A 793 19.92 -1.07 -29.89
C PRO A 793 20.16 -2.11 -28.78
N LEU A 794 19.81 -3.38 -29.02
CA LEU A 794 20.06 -4.47 -28.07
C LEU A 794 21.50 -5.02 -28.22
N PRO A 795 22.10 -5.52 -27.12
CA PRO A 795 21.66 -5.32 -25.73
C PRO A 795 21.96 -3.89 -25.25
N PHE A 796 21.11 -3.36 -24.36
CA PHE A 796 21.34 -2.06 -23.71
C PHE A 796 21.12 -2.14 -22.20
N GLY A 797 21.79 -1.28 -21.45
CA GLY A 797 21.50 -1.07 -20.03
C GLY A 797 20.45 0.02 -19.84
N PHE A 798 19.56 -0.15 -18.87
CA PHE A 798 18.69 0.91 -18.37
C PHE A 798 18.93 1.08 -16.88
N VAL A 799 19.54 2.22 -16.50
CA VAL A 799 20.16 2.39 -15.19
C VAL A 799 19.78 3.71 -14.51
N PHE A 800 19.62 3.65 -13.20
CA PHE A 800 19.71 4.78 -12.28
C PHE A 800 21.19 4.90 -11.87
N ALA A 801 21.83 5.97 -12.30
CA ALA A 801 23.24 6.22 -12.05
C ALA A 801 23.40 7.62 -11.41
N PRO A 802 23.59 7.72 -10.08
CA PRO A 802 23.69 9.02 -9.43
C PRO A 802 24.92 9.78 -9.96
N ARG A 803 24.73 11.07 -10.23
CA ARG A 803 25.77 11.96 -10.73
C ARG A 803 26.82 12.24 -9.67
N VAL A 804 28.08 12.36 -10.08
CA VAL A 804 29.22 12.60 -9.19
C VAL A 804 29.60 14.07 -9.13
N GLU A 805 29.18 14.89 -10.09
CA GLU A 805 29.58 16.29 -10.12
C GLU A 805 28.94 17.07 -8.95
N SER A 806 29.73 17.92 -8.31
CA SER A 806 29.25 18.75 -7.22
C SER A 806 28.10 19.64 -7.70
N GLY A 807 27.02 19.70 -6.92
CA GLY A 807 25.88 20.57 -7.26
C GLY A 807 24.85 19.96 -8.21
N SER A 808 25.18 18.90 -8.97
CA SER A 808 24.27 18.25 -9.91
C SER A 808 23.17 17.45 -9.21
N ASN A 809 22.04 17.26 -9.91
CA ASN A 809 20.93 16.40 -9.48
C ASN A 809 21.24 14.93 -9.83
N SER A 810 21.16 14.04 -8.84
CA SER A 810 21.39 12.60 -9.02
C SER A 810 20.15 11.81 -9.49
N GLY A 811 19.05 12.46 -9.86
CA GLY A 811 17.75 11.84 -10.14
C GLY A 811 17.54 11.27 -11.55
N LEU A 812 18.56 11.29 -12.42
CA LEU A 812 18.41 10.93 -13.84
C LEU A 812 18.49 9.41 -14.07
N LEU A 813 17.76 8.95 -15.10
CA LEU A 813 17.84 7.60 -15.63
C LEU A 813 18.59 7.63 -16.99
N TYR A 814 19.33 6.58 -17.28
CA TYR A 814 20.19 6.50 -18.46
C TYR A 814 19.90 5.23 -19.25
N ILE A 815 19.84 5.37 -20.57
CA ILE A 815 19.95 4.28 -21.53
C ILE A 815 21.42 4.19 -21.92
N VAL A 816 22.09 3.10 -21.55
CA VAL A 816 23.55 2.95 -21.64
C VAL A 816 23.94 1.76 -22.52
N PRO A 817 25.15 1.75 -23.10
CA PRO A 817 25.71 0.54 -23.70
C PRO A 817 25.81 -0.59 -22.66
N ALA A 818 25.70 -1.85 -23.11
CA ALA A 818 25.72 -3.03 -22.24
C ALA A 818 26.94 -3.07 -21.30
N GLU A 819 28.11 -2.68 -21.80
CA GLU A 819 29.39 -2.66 -21.07
C GLU A 819 29.32 -1.90 -19.74
N VAL A 820 28.48 -0.87 -19.62
CA VAL A 820 28.30 -0.11 -18.38
C VAL A 820 27.75 -0.96 -17.25
N VAL A 821 26.80 -1.86 -17.56
CA VAL A 821 26.17 -2.75 -16.58
C VAL A 821 27.04 -3.98 -16.32
N GLU A 822 27.79 -4.42 -17.33
CA GLU A 822 28.67 -5.59 -17.27
C GLU A 822 29.95 -5.32 -16.46
N HIS A 823 30.54 -4.13 -16.58
CA HIS A 823 31.77 -3.74 -15.88
C HIS A 823 31.49 -3.10 -14.50
N ARG A 824 31.08 -3.93 -13.54
CA ARG A 824 30.70 -3.49 -12.17
C ARG A 824 31.89 -3.05 -11.30
N GLU A 825 33.11 -3.33 -11.73
CA GLU A 825 34.35 -2.91 -11.10
C GLU A 825 34.65 -1.42 -11.32
N VAL A 826 34.05 -0.80 -12.35
CA VAL A 826 34.28 0.60 -12.69
C VAL A 826 33.59 1.49 -11.64
N PRO A 827 34.34 2.27 -10.85
CA PRO A 827 33.75 3.07 -9.77
C PRO A 827 33.02 4.32 -10.30
N VAL A 828 33.42 4.82 -11.47
CA VAL A 828 32.92 6.04 -12.10
C VAL A 828 32.94 5.88 -13.61
N TRP A 829 31.87 6.29 -14.24
CA TRP A 829 31.76 6.37 -15.69
C TRP A 829 31.73 7.82 -16.14
N HIS A 830 32.41 8.11 -17.25
CA HIS A 830 32.26 9.32 -18.04
C HIS A 830 31.33 9.01 -19.21
N PHE A 831 30.21 9.72 -19.30
CA PHE A 831 29.19 9.55 -20.33
C PHE A 831 29.14 10.75 -21.25
N ASP A 832 29.15 10.47 -22.56
CA ASP A 832 28.70 11.41 -23.57
C ASP A 832 27.19 11.21 -23.78
N LEU A 833 26.44 12.30 -23.65
CA LEU A 833 25.00 12.33 -23.60
C LEU A 833 24.40 12.82 -24.90
N LYS A 834 23.26 12.24 -25.26
CA LYS A 834 22.35 12.72 -26.29
C LYS A 834 20.94 12.67 -25.75
N ARG A 835 20.16 13.73 -26.02
CA ARG A 835 18.73 13.72 -25.72
C ARG A 835 18.05 12.53 -26.41
N TRP A 836 17.31 11.75 -25.63
CA TRP A 836 16.55 10.61 -26.15
C TRP A 836 15.14 11.06 -26.51
N ARG A 837 14.91 11.48 -27.76
CA ARG A 837 13.59 11.87 -28.30
C ARG A 837 12.79 12.85 -27.43
N GLU A 838 12.68 14.09 -27.88
CA GLU A 838 11.68 15.01 -27.34
C GLU A 838 10.29 14.64 -27.86
N LYS A 839 9.32 14.47 -26.96
CA LYS A 839 7.90 14.49 -27.34
C LYS A 839 7.51 15.94 -27.60
N PRO A 840 7.24 16.36 -28.86
CA PRO A 840 6.98 17.77 -29.18
C PRO A 840 5.76 18.34 -28.41
N ASP A 841 4.79 17.46 -28.10
CA ASP A 841 3.54 17.85 -27.46
C ASP A 841 3.58 17.81 -25.91
N PHE A 842 4.66 17.28 -25.31
CA PHE A 842 4.76 17.16 -23.85
C PHE A 842 5.19 18.48 -23.17
N GLU A 843 5.70 19.45 -23.93
CA GLU A 843 6.11 20.79 -23.46
C GLU A 843 5.01 21.59 -22.72
N ARG A 844 3.75 21.13 -22.74
CA ARG A 844 2.61 21.91 -22.25
C ARG A 844 2.23 21.68 -20.78
N TRP A 845 2.73 20.65 -20.12
CA TRP A 845 2.20 20.22 -18.82
C TRP A 845 3.10 20.52 -17.61
N PHE A 846 4.40 20.68 -17.83
CA PHE A 846 5.35 21.14 -16.80
C PHE A 846 5.94 22.46 -17.29
N ASP A 847 5.86 23.49 -16.46
CA ASP A 847 6.51 24.78 -16.71
C ASP A 847 8.00 24.51 -16.96
N LYS A 848 8.56 25.02 -18.07
CA LYS A 848 9.93 24.85 -18.63
C LYS A 848 11.07 25.31 -17.69
N GLN A 849 10.86 25.33 -16.38
CA GLN A 849 11.65 26.15 -15.47
C GLN A 849 12.90 25.46 -14.93
N ASP A 850 13.12 24.18 -15.26
CA ASP A 850 14.43 23.54 -15.16
C ASP A 850 14.77 22.94 -16.55
N ASP A 851 15.96 23.24 -17.08
CA ASP A 851 16.52 22.72 -18.36
C ASP A 851 16.68 21.17 -18.40
N SER A 852 16.03 20.45 -17.49
CA SER A 852 16.15 19.00 -17.24
C SER A 852 14.85 18.22 -17.51
N ASP A 853 14.06 18.64 -18.50
CA ASP A 853 12.80 17.97 -18.87
C ASP A 853 12.97 16.55 -19.44
N ASP A 854 14.21 16.09 -19.66
CA ASP A 854 14.51 14.72 -20.05
C ASP A 854 14.53 13.80 -18.81
N TYR A 855 13.58 12.86 -18.74
CA TYR A 855 13.51 11.85 -17.70
C TYR A 855 14.53 10.72 -17.93
N TRP A 856 14.79 10.40 -19.20
CA TRP A 856 15.83 9.46 -19.61
C TRP A 856 16.76 10.06 -20.66
N ILE A 857 18.06 9.81 -20.49
CA ILE A 857 19.12 10.32 -21.37
C ILE A 857 19.82 9.15 -22.04
N TYR A 858 20.10 9.27 -23.34
CA TYR A 858 20.83 8.26 -24.09
C TYR A 858 22.33 8.52 -24.02
N VAL A 859 23.10 7.49 -23.67
CA VAL A 859 24.55 7.56 -23.59
C VAL A 859 25.14 7.06 -24.91
N THR A 860 25.75 7.97 -25.67
CA THR A 860 26.36 7.64 -26.96
C THR A 860 27.74 7.02 -26.80
N LYS A 861 28.41 7.29 -25.68
CA LYS A 861 29.74 6.78 -25.35
C LYS A 861 29.89 6.70 -23.84
N ALA A 862 30.45 5.60 -23.34
CA ALA A 862 30.76 5.41 -21.93
C ALA A 862 32.22 5.02 -21.76
N GLU A 863 32.97 5.76 -20.95
CA GLU A 863 34.38 5.46 -20.68
C GLU A 863 34.61 5.30 -19.18
N PRO A 864 35.35 4.25 -18.74
CA PRO A 864 35.77 4.13 -17.35
C PRO A 864 36.62 5.35 -16.99
N TRP A 865 36.22 6.07 -15.94
CA TRP A 865 36.99 7.19 -15.45
C TRP A 865 37.82 6.77 -14.24
N GLN A 866 39.14 6.92 -14.36
CA GLN A 866 40.07 6.74 -13.25
C GLN A 866 40.72 8.08 -12.94
N PRO A 867 40.72 8.54 -11.68
CA PRO A 867 41.52 9.71 -11.31
C PRO A 867 42.98 9.38 -11.64
N LEU A 868 43.65 10.28 -12.35
CA LEU A 868 45.09 10.16 -12.56
C LEU A 868 45.75 10.03 -11.19
N ASP A 869 46.53 8.95 -11.01
CA ASP A 869 47.21 8.65 -9.75
C ASP A 869 47.96 9.92 -9.29
N PRO A 870 47.61 10.51 -8.13
CA PRO A 870 48.17 11.79 -7.71
C PRO A 870 49.66 11.58 -7.45
N LYS A 871 50.48 11.93 -8.45
CA LYS A 871 51.94 11.98 -8.33
C LYS A 871 52.39 13.03 -7.34
#